data_AF-A0A5J9TD00-F1
#
_entry.id   AF-A0A5J9TD00-F1
#
_cell.length_a   1.000
_cell.length_b   1.000
_cell.length_c   1.000
_cell.angle_alpha   90.00
_cell.angle_beta   90.00
_cell.angle_gamma   90.00
#
_symmetry.space_group_name_H-M   'P 1'
#
loop_
_entity.id
_entity.type
_entity.pdbx_description
1 polymer ?
#
loop_
_entity_poly.entity_id
_entity_poly.type
_entity_poly.pdbx_seq_one_letter_code
_entity_poly.pdbx_strand_id
1 'polypeptide(L)'
;MAARDSCYTLSPRGVWYFHFLVSHSATKDLAAGESVERNGTFVPGFRWTARCWPHWVAGDGGPTRVKLSVVVTRANDPWASVPKVVAAHIDLRTRNGTPARTATTEHLAGGGDCIGGAAVLVARYEVEKDCIVDDHFIALCMVTVLDWPPLAIPHLLDVGSDIRGMQDLADVSFQVQGETIRAHRIVLAARSPVFKAELFGEMIESRASCINIEDMSARTFRYMMDYLYTNAVPPALPPGDASANLEARNLFVAADRYGLDKLRQTCQEVLCHGITKETVLSTLEFAEERACVKLKSRCLDFLDVAENFKEVGATDEYFGLMNAYPSLKMEVRNRFKRARQACVTVQTHLVGLARSPSYYFLGSLNHCVLSAPHGSLPPPPAPLPPPRQRQRRRRPALSFSFPTRALSTAAAAAEPPPPATAEEDESVVVKGVRISGRPLYMDMQATTPVDPRVLDAMLPFYLHRYGNPHSRTHLYGWESDAAVEEARARVASLVGADPREIFFTSGATECNNIAVKGVARFYRDRRRHVITTQTEHKCVLDSCRYLQQEGFDVTYLPVRSDGLVDLAQLEEAIRPDTALVSVMAVNNEIGVVQPLEEIGRICKEKGVPMGIGLMSLSAHKIYGPKGVGALYLRRRPRIRVEPQMSGGGQERGIRSGTVPTPLVVGFGAACEIAAKEMDYDHRRAAALQQRLLDGICAQVDEVVINGSMEHRYPGNLNLSFAYVEGESLLMGLKEVAVSSGSACTSASLEPSYVLRALGVEEDMAHTSIRFGIGRFTTRKKWTELLSSPCIR
;
A
#
# COMPACT_ATOMS: atom_id res chain seq x y z
N MET A 1 -15.87 21.62 -24.84
CA MET A 1 -15.19 20.42 -24.32
C MET A 1 -13.68 20.67 -24.39
N ALA A 2 -13.08 21.18 -23.32
CA ALA A 2 -11.64 21.41 -23.28
C ALA A 2 -10.96 20.11 -22.83
N ALA A 3 -10.14 19.54 -23.70
CA ALA A 3 -9.31 18.38 -23.39
C ALA A 3 -8.35 18.73 -22.23
N ARG A 4 -8.26 17.84 -21.24
CA ARG A 4 -7.38 17.99 -20.08
C ARG A 4 -5.92 17.93 -20.52
N ASP A 5 -5.20 19.01 -20.24
CA ASP A 5 -3.79 19.18 -20.56
C ASP A 5 -2.90 18.40 -19.59
N SER A 6 -2.37 17.26 -20.06
CA SER A 6 -1.61 16.31 -19.23
C SER A 6 -0.11 16.38 -19.56
N CYS A 7 0.71 16.77 -18.57
CA CYS A 7 2.17 16.59 -18.58
C CYS A 7 2.48 15.42 -17.62
N TYR A 8 3.23 14.42 -18.07
CA TYR A 8 3.51 13.18 -17.32
C TYR A 8 4.96 13.15 -16.85
N THR A 9 5.19 12.81 -15.58
CA THR A 9 6.51 12.53 -15.01
C THR A 9 6.78 11.03 -14.99
N LEU A 10 7.98 10.61 -15.39
CA LEU A 10 8.30 9.19 -15.49
C LEU A 10 9.77 8.89 -15.21
N SER A 11 10.37 9.48 -14.16
CA SER A 11 11.65 9.01 -13.61
C SER A 11 12.07 9.77 -12.35
N PRO A 12 12.76 9.13 -11.38
CA PRO A 12 13.49 9.81 -10.32
C PRO A 12 14.69 10.68 -10.81
N ARG A 13 14.98 10.71 -12.13
CA ARG A 13 16.12 11.42 -12.75
C ARG A 13 15.78 12.75 -13.44
N GLY A 14 14.64 13.39 -13.12
CA GLY A 14 14.31 14.71 -13.69
C GLY A 14 14.02 14.69 -15.19
N VAL A 15 13.09 13.84 -15.64
CA VAL A 15 12.62 13.76 -17.03
C VAL A 15 11.11 13.99 -17.07
N TRP A 16 10.65 14.93 -17.90
CA TRP A 16 9.26 15.35 -18.07
C TRP A 16 8.80 15.18 -19.51
N TYR A 17 7.57 14.70 -19.69
CA TYR A 17 6.97 14.51 -21.01
C TYR A 17 5.65 15.26 -21.12
N PHE A 18 5.39 15.87 -22.26
CA PHE A 18 4.08 16.42 -22.58
C PHE A 18 3.70 16.16 -24.02
N HIS A 19 2.40 16.01 -24.26
CA HIS A 19 1.85 15.90 -25.61
C HIS A 19 1.52 17.29 -26.13
N PHE A 20 2.18 17.69 -27.20
CA PHE A 20 1.82 18.88 -27.95
C PHE A 20 0.90 18.50 -29.10
N LEU A 21 -0.40 18.64 -28.84
CA LEU A 21 -1.48 18.38 -29.78
C LEU A 21 -1.73 19.64 -30.62
N VAL A 22 -1.68 19.51 -31.95
CA VAL A 22 -1.96 20.63 -32.87
C VAL A 22 -3.09 20.24 -33.81
N SER A 23 -4.17 21.03 -33.83
CA SER A 23 -5.26 20.86 -34.80
C SER A 23 -4.78 21.30 -36.18
N HIS A 24 -4.94 20.40 -37.16
CA HIS A 24 -4.53 20.66 -38.52
C HIS A 24 -5.51 21.62 -39.22
N SER A 25 -6.82 21.43 -39.09
CA SER A 25 -7.81 22.35 -39.70
C SER A 25 -7.68 23.79 -39.18
N ALA A 26 -7.50 23.97 -37.88
CA ALA A 26 -7.37 25.29 -37.24
C ALA A 26 -6.06 26.02 -37.57
N THR A 27 -5.08 25.31 -38.14
CA THR A 27 -3.77 25.88 -38.50
C THR A 27 -3.61 26.16 -39.99
N LYS A 28 -4.61 25.82 -40.83
CA LYS A 28 -4.56 26.04 -42.29
C LYS A 28 -4.52 27.50 -42.68
N ASP A 29 -5.21 28.36 -41.93
CA ASP A 29 -5.37 29.78 -42.23
C ASP A 29 -4.31 30.69 -41.57
N LEU A 30 -3.38 30.11 -40.81
CA LEU A 30 -2.27 30.85 -40.21
C LEU A 30 -1.30 31.37 -41.27
N ALA A 31 -0.88 32.62 -41.15
CA ALA A 31 0.07 33.23 -42.08
C ALA A 31 1.50 32.67 -41.89
N ALA A 32 2.35 32.82 -42.91
CA ALA A 32 3.75 32.43 -42.83
C ALA A 32 4.46 33.21 -41.71
N GLY A 33 4.89 32.51 -40.66
CA GLY A 33 5.53 33.09 -39.48
C GLY A 33 4.68 33.05 -38.21
N GLU A 34 3.38 32.79 -38.30
CA GLU A 34 2.52 32.57 -37.15
C GLU A 34 2.70 31.16 -36.58
N SER A 35 2.58 31.05 -35.25
CA SER A 35 2.74 29.78 -34.54
C SER A 35 1.66 29.53 -33.51
N VAL A 36 1.36 28.25 -33.33
CA VAL A 36 0.66 27.76 -32.15
C VAL A 36 1.68 27.57 -31.04
N GLU A 37 1.46 28.20 -29.90
CA GLU A 37 2.34 28.13 -28.74
C GLU A 37 1.66 27.45 -27.56
N ARG A 38 2.44 26.71 -26.78
CA ARG A 38 2.03 26.15 -25.49
C ARG A 38 3.14 26.28 -24.48
N ASN A 39 2.80 26.69 -23.27
CA ASN A 39 3.75 26.93 -22.19
C ASN A 39 3.40 26.09 -20.96
N GLY A 40 4.40 25.81 -20.14
CA GLY A 40 4.20 25.18 -18.83
C GLY A 40 5.42 25.28 -17.94
N THR A 41 5.27 24.89 -16.67
CA THR A 41 6.34 24.87 -15.67
C THR A 41 6.47 23.46 -15.12
N PHE A 42 7.69 22.92 -15.07
CA PHE A 42 7.95 21.57 -14.56
C PHE A 42 8.71 21.56 -13.21
N VAL A 43 9.40 22.66 -12.86
CA VAL A 43 10.06 22.93 -11.57
C VAL A 43 9.89 24.43 -11.26
N PRO A 44 9.70 24.83 -9.98
CA PRO A 44 9.71 26.25 -9.61
C PRO A 44 10.98 26.95 -10.10
N GLY A 45 10.82 28.05 -10.84
CA GLY A 45 11.95 28.78 -11.45
C GLY A 45 12.29 28.38 -12.90
N PHE A 46 11.65 27.37 -13.50
CA PHE A 46 11.87 26.98 -14.90
C PHE A 46 10.57 26.83 -15.68
N ARG A 47 10.54 27.38 -16.90
CA ARG A 47 9.41 27.33 -17.83
C ARG A 47 9.84 26.67 -19.14
N TRP A 48 8.97 25.88 -19.74
CA TRP A 48 9.12 25.42 -21.11
C TRP A 48 8.08 26.08 -22.02
N THR A 49 8.46 26.24 -23.27
CA THR A 49 7.65 26.81 -24.36
C THR A 49 7.79 25.93 -25.59
N ALA A 50 6.70 25.28 -25.98
CA ALA A 50 6.58 24.54 -27.23
C ALA A 50 5.89 25.42 -28.29
N ARG A 51 6.44 25.48 -29.50
CA ARG A 51 5.88 26.23 -30.64
C ARG A 51 5.83 25.38 -31.88
N CYS A 52 4.75 25.50 -32.63
CA CYS A 52 4.57 24.93 -33.96
C CYS A 52 4.35 26.04 -34.98
N TRP A 53 5.18 26.13 -36.00
CA TRP A 53 4.96 26.93 -37.20
C TRP A 53 4.53 26.00 -38.34
N PRO A 54 3.23 25.98 -38.71
CA PRO A 54 2.71 25.07 -39.72
C PRO A 54 3.13 25.44 -41.16
N HIS A 55 3.44 26.73 -41.38
CA HIS A 55 3.80 27.30 -42.69
C HIS A 55 5.20 27.91 -42.67
N TRP A 56 6.18 27.14 -42.17
CA TRP A 56 7.57 27.61 -42.11
C TRP A 56 8.22 27.55 -43.49
N VAL A 57 8.69 28.71 -43.96
CA VAL A 57 9.45 28.86 -45.21
C VAL A 57 10.86 29.29 -44.84
N ALA A 58 11.87 28.52 -45.24
CA ALA A 58 13.25 28.96 -45.11
C ALA A 58 13.52 30.07 -46.15
N GLY A 59 14.35 31.06 -45.80
CA GLY A 59 14.63 32.21 -46.68
C GLY A 59 15.33 31.88 -48.01
N ASP A 60 15.47 30.61 -48.36
CA ASP A 60 16.08 30.06 -49.56
C ASP A 60 15.06 29.70 -50.67
N GLY A 61 13.75 29.90 -50.45
CA GLY A 61 12.71 29.58 -51.43
C GLY A 61 12.34 28.09 -51.52
N GLY A 62 12.70 27.29 -50.52
CA GLY A 62 12.38 25.86 -50.44
C GLY A 62 10.89 25.54 -50.17
N PRO A 63 10.50 24.25 -50.24
CA PRO A 63 9.11 23.80 -50.02
C PRO A 63 8.66 24.06 -48.57
N THR A 64 7.37 24.36 -48.38
CA THR A 64 6.77 24.66 -47.06
C THR A 64 6.96 23.51 -46.06
N ARG A 65 7.47 23.83 -44.87
CA ARG A 65 7.75 22.87 -43.80
C ARG A 65 6.93 23.18 -42.56
N VAL A 66 6.74 22.16 -41.72
CA VAL A 66 6.27 22.32 -40.34
C VAL A 66 7.50 22.35 -39.43
N LYS A 67 7.65 23.43 -38.67
CA LYS A 67 8.72 23.56 -37.65
C LYS A 67 8.11 23.41 -36.27
N LEU A 68 8.66 22.50 -35.47
CA LEU A 68 8.31 22.32 -34.07
C LEU A 68 9.54 22.66 -33.22
N SER A 69 9.37 23.42 -32.15
CA SER A 69 10.44 23.71 -31.19
C SER A 69 9.96 23.62 -29.76
N VAL A 70 10.81 23.13 -28.87
CA VAL A 70 10.64 23.21 -27.42
C VAL A 70 11.85 23.93 -26.85
N VAL A 71 11.60 25.00 -26.10
CA VAL A 71 12.63 25.81 -25.46
C VAL A 71 12.37 25.86 -23.97
N VAL A 72 13.43 25.91 -23.18
CA VAL A 72 13.37 26.03 -21.72
C VAL A 72 14.04 27.33 -21.30
N THR A 73 13.34 28.11 -20.49
CA THR A 73 13.77 29.40 -19.98
C THR A 73 13.71 29.45 -18.45
N ARG A 74 14.61 30.21 -17.83
CA ARG A 74 14.57 30.52 -16.40
C ARG A 74 13.45 31.54 -16.13
N ALA A 75 12.63 31.30 -15.12
CA ALA A 75 11.72 32.29 -14.57
C ALA A 75 12.49 33.10 -13.51
N ASN A 76 12.27 34.42 -13.43
CA ASN A 76 12.98 35.38 -12.57
C ASN A 76 13.04 34.99 -11.07
N ASP A 77 13.89 34.02 -10.74
CA ASP A 77 14.19 33.55 -9.40
C ASP A 77 15.70 33.74 -9.13
N PRO A 78 16.08 34.70 -8.28
CA PRO A 78 17.48 34.99 -7.94
C PRO A 78 18.19 33.84 -7.21
N TRP A 79 17.46 32.87 -6.66
CA TRP A 79 17.98 31.86 -5.74
C TRP A 79 18.07 30.45 -6.30
N ALA A 80 17.69 30.23 -7.57
CA ALA A 80 17.88 28.93 -8.20
C ALA A 80 19.39 28.62 -8.35
N SER A 81 19.90 27.69 -7.55
CA SER A 81 21.17 27.02 -7.80
C SER A 81 21.10 26.33 -9.17
N VAL A 82 22.15 26.52 -9.99
CA VAL A 82 22.13 26.32 -11.44
C VAL A 82 22.14 24.82 -11.82
N PRO A 83 21.11 24.24 -12.45
CA PRO A 83 21.31 23.04 -13.24
C PRO A 83 22.04 23.43 -14.53
N LYS A 84 23.21 22.83 -14.77
CA LYS A 84 24.12 23.25 -15.85
C LYS A 84 23.67 22.83 -17.25
N VAL A 85 22.74 21.88 -17.41
CA VAL A 85 22.32 21.38 -18.73
C VAL A 85 20.85 20.93 -18.72
N VAL A 86 20.06 21.49 -19.64
CA VAL A 86 18.69 21.02 -19.94
C VAL A 86 18.64 20.48 -21.36
N ALA A 87 18.34 19.20 -21.51
CA ALA A 87 18.14 18.56 -22.82
C ALA A 87 16.66 18.53 -23.17
N ALA A 88 16.34 18.76 -24.45
CA ALA A 88 14.98 18.60 -24.96
C ALA A 88 14.98 17.62 -26.15
N HIS A 89 13.88 16.91 -26.30
CA HIS A 89 13.68 15.95 -27.38
C HIS A 89 12.25 16.07 -27.88
N ILE A 90 12.06 15.98 -29.20
CA ILE A 90 10.75 16.02 -29.85
C ILE A 90 10.64 14.76 -30.70
N ASP A 91 9.56 13.99 -30.48
CA ASP A 91 9.18 12.82 -31.25
C ASP A 91 7.81 13.07 -31.90
N LEU A 92 7.79 13.31 -33.21
CA LEU A 92 6.55 13.42 -33.99
C LEU A 92 6.08 12.02 -34.37
N ARG A 93 4.85 11.63 -34.01
CA ARG A 93 4.37 10.26 -34.24
C ARG A 93 3.51 10.12 -35.49
N THR A 94 3.67 8.99 -36.17
CA THR A 94 2.79 8.54 -37.26
C THR A 94 1.49 7.91 -36.73
N ARG A 95 0.49 7.69 -37.60
CA ARG A 95 -0.80 7.01 -37.31
C ARG A 95 -0.66 5.69 -36.53
N ASN A 96 0.41 4.94 -36.77
CA ASN A 96 0.63 3.62 -36.14
C ASN A 96 1.42 3.72 -34.82
N GLY A 97 1.73 4.92 -34.35
CA GLY A 97 2.47 5.15 -33.11
C GLY A 97 4.00 5.05 -33.23
N THR A 98 4.53 4.87 -34.45
CA THR A 98 5.99 4.88 -34.71
C THR A 98 6.52 6.31 -34.90
N PRO A 99 7.76 6.62 -34.46
CA PRO A 99 8.39 7.92 -34.67
C PRO A 99 8.52 8.27 -36.16
N ALA A 100 7.91 9.37 -36.61
CA ALA A 100 8.01 9.91 -37.97
C ALA A 100 9.33 10.69 -38.17
N ARG A 101 9.67 11.54 -37.20
CA ARG A 101 10.96 12.23 -37.08
C ARG A 101 11.24 12.56 -35.62
N THR A 102 12.51 12.48 -35.24
CA THR A 102 12.99 12.87 -33.91
C THR A 102 14.07 13.93 -34.00
N ALA A 103 14.12 14.81 -33.00
CA ALA A 103 15.25 15.72 -32.82
C ALA A 103 15.69 15.70 -31.35
N THR A 104 17.00 15.68 -31.12
CA THR A 104 17.62 15.69 -29.79
C THR A 104 18.69 16.77 -29.79
N THR A 105 18.53 17.75 -28.89
CA THR A 105 19.39 18.91 -28.58
C THR A 105 20.30 19.47 -29.70
N GLU A 106 20.02 20.71 -30.11
CA GLU A 106 21.05 21.65 -30.58
C GLU A 106 21.30 22.64 -29.43
N HIS A 107 22.56 22.84 -29.02
CA HIS A 107 22.90 23.96 -28.13
C HIS A 107 22.57 25.27 -28.87
N LEU A 108 21.41 25.87 -28.56
CA LEU A 108 21.11 27.23 -28.99
C LEU A 108 21.96 28.17 -28.14
N ALA A 109 23.12 28.56 -28.67
CA ALA A 109 23.85 29.72 -28.17
C ALA A 109 23.03 30.97 -28.50
N GLY A 110 22.09 31.31 -27.63
CA GLY A 110 21.26 32.51 -27.72
C GLY A 110 21.25 33.23 -26.39
N GLY A 111 21.83 34.42 -26.32
CA GLY A 111 21.86 35.24 -25.11
C GLY A 111 20.45 35.53 -24.56
N GLY A 112 20.32 35.49 -23.23
CA GLY A 112 19.07 35.71 -22.49
C GLY A 112 18.75 34.55 -21.52
N ASP A 113 17.53 34.53 -20.98
CA ASP A 113 17.06 33.54 -19.97
C ASP A 113 16.87 32.10 -20.51
N CYS A 114 17.24 31.82 -21.77
CA CYS A 114 17.10 30.52 -22.42
C CYS A 114 18.26 29.58 -22.03
N ILE A 115 17.95 28.40 -21.51
CA ILE A 115 18.94 27.47 -20.94
C ILE A 115 19.02 26.11 -21.67
N GLY A 116 18.14 25.86 -22.64
CA GLY A 116 18.18 24.64 -23.47
C GLY A 116 16.96 24.48 -24.38
N GLY A 117 17.05 23.64 -25.41
CA GLY A 117 15.93 23.39 -26.32
C GLY A 117 16.23 22.39 -27.44
N ALA A 118 15.20 22.07 -28.22
CA ALA A 118 15.28 21.25 -29.41
C ALA A 118 14.28 21.73 -30.46
N ALA A 119 14.61 21.58 -31.73
CA ALA A 119 13.71 21.87 -32.84
C ALA A 119 13.78 20.79 -33.91
N VAL A 120 12.65 20.49 -34.53
CA VAL A 120 12.55 19.58 -35.66
C VAL A 120 11.82 20.26 -36.82
N LEU A 121 12.34 20.04 -38.03
CA LEU A 121 11.75 20.51 -39.29
C LEU A 121 11.30 19.28 -40.08
N VAL A 122 10.04 19.28 -40.51
CA VAL A 122 9.42 18.19 -41.28
C VAL A 122 8.75 18.76 -42.51
N ALA A 123 8.84 18.06 -43.65
CA ALA A 123 8.13 18.49 -44.85
C ALA A 123 6.62 18.37 -44.63
N ARG A 124 5.85 19.39 -45.02
CA ARG A 124 4.43 19.47 -44.69
C ARG A 124 3.62 18.29 -45.24
N TYR A 125 3.93 17.84 -46.47
CA TYR A 125 3.24 16.71 -47.08
C TYR A 125 3.40 15.40 -46.29
N GLU A 126 4.51 15.21 -45.57
CA GLU A 126 4.75 13.99 -44.76
C GLU A 126 3.90 13.99 -43.50
N VAL A 127 3.73 15.16 -42.87
CA VAL A 127 2.85 15.34 -41.71
C VAL A 127 1.40 15.07 -42.12
N GLU A 128 0.96 15.65 -43.24
CA GLU A 128 -0.41 15.54 -43.74
C GLU A 128 -0.78 14.11 -44.15
N LYS A 129 0.17 13.37 -44.74
CA LYS A 129 -0.06 12.00 -45.19
C LYS A 129 -0.13 10.99 -44.05
N ASP A 130 0.84 11.02 -43.13
CA ASP A 130 1.11 9.89 -42.23
C ASP A 130 1.01 10.24 -40.72
N CYS A 131 0.93 11.52 -40.33
CA CYS A 131 0.96 11.95 -38.93
C CYS A 131 -0.38 12.52 -38.40
N ILE A 132 -1.32 12.88 -39.27
CA ILE A 132 -2.62 13.40 -38.85
C ILE A 132 -3.61 12.25 -38.57
N VAL A 133 -4.19 12.26 -37.37
CA VAL A 133 -5.26 11.36 -36.90
C VAL A 133 -6.37 12.23 -36.32
N ASP A 134 -7.62 12.05 -36.76
CA ASP A 134 -8.79 12.80 -36.26
C ASP A 134 -8.58 14.33 -36.21
N ASP A 135 -8.08 14.90 -37.32
CA ASP A 135 -7.75 16.34 -37.49
C ASP A 135 -6.61 16.88 -36.61
N HIS A 136 -5.85 16.02 -35.95
CA HIS A 136 -4.73 16.45 -35.11
C HIS A 136 -3.46 15.66 -35.40
N PHE A 137 -2.31 16.26 -35.18
CA PHE A 137 -1.06 15.51 -35.03
C PHE A 137 -0.48 15.76 -33.63
N ILE A 138 0.23 14.75 -33.12
CA ILE A 138 0.77 14.76 -31.75
C ILE A 138 2.29 14.71 -31.83
N ALA A 139 2.94 15.71 -31.24
CA ALA A 139 4.36 15.65 -30.93
C ALA A 139 4.54 15.31 -29.45
N LEU A 140 5.28 14.25 -29.17
CA LEU A 140 5.73 13.91 -27.83
C LEU A 140 6.99 14.72 -27.54
N CYS A 141 6.89 15.64 -26.61
CA CYS A 141 7.99 16.49 -26.19
C CYS A 141 8.54 16.00 -24.85
N MET A 142 9.84 15.81 -24.77
CA MET A 142 10.55 15.45 -23.55
C MET A 142 11.53 16.56 -23.17
N VAL A 143 11.55 16.91 -21.89
CA VAL A 143 12.54 17.82 -21.31
C VAL A 143 13.23 17.09 -20.15
N THR A 144 14.56 17.14 -20.11
CA THR A 144 15.38 16.51 -19.08
C THR A 144 16.27 17.55 -18.41
N VAL A 145 16.25 17.61 -17.08
CA VAL A 145 17.17 18.44 -16.30
C VAL A 145 18.23 17.54 -15.70
N LEU A 146 19.49 17.76 -16.08
CA LEU A 146 20.62 17.00 -15.54
C LEU A 146 21.03 17.60 -14.17
N ASP A 147 21.45 16.72 -13.24
CA ASP A 147 21.91 17.04 -11.88
C ASP A 147 20.84 17.55 -10.87
N TRP A 148 19.58 17.09 -10.97
CA TRP A 148 18.55 17.37 -9.97
C TRP A 148 18.53 16.29 -8.85
N PRO A 149 18.58 16.64 -7.55
CA PRO A 149 18.57 15.65 -6.47
C PRO A 149 17.23 14.86 -6.42
N PRO A 150 17.24 13.57 -5.98
CA PRO A 150 16.07 12.69 -6.07
C PRO A 150 14.94 13.10 -5.09
N LEU A 151 13.97 13.81 -5.65
CA LEU A 151 12.51 13.93 -5.38
C LEU A 151 11.94 13.81 -3.96
N ALA A 152 11.23 14.88 -3.57
CA ALA A 152 9.90 14.77 -2.94
C ALA A 152 8.82 14.73 -4.04
N ILE A 153 7.82 13.85 -3.88
CA ILE A 153 6.69 13.61 -4.80
C ILE A 153 5.89 14.90 -5.03
N PRO A 154 5.60 15.33 -6.28
CA PRO A 154 4.68 16.44 -6.53
C PRO A 154 3.24 15.98 -6.25
N HIS A 155 2.52 16.74 -5.44
CA HIS A 155 1.10 16.54 -5.19
C HIS A 155 0.32 16.57 -6.51
N LEU A 156 -0.34 15.46 -6.85
CA LEU A 156 -1.49 15.46 -7.75
C LEU A 156 -2.57 16.35 -7.10
N LEU A 157 -2.96 17.43 -7.79
CA LEU A 157 -4.08 18.33 -7.46
C LEU A 157 -3.88 19.12 -6.15
N ASP A 158 -3.42 20.37 -6.25
CA ASP A 158 -3.55 21.33 -5.14
C ASP A 158 -4.96 21.94 -5.13
N VAL A 159 -5.95 21.06 -4.91
CA VAL A 159 -7.37 21.45 -4.68
C VAL A 159 -7.45 22.51 -3.58
N GLY A 160 -6.49 22.51 -2.64
CA GLY A 160 -6.34 23.52 -1.61
C GLY A 160 -6.20 24.94 -2.15
N SER A 161 -5.20 25.18 -3.00
CA SER A 161 -4.98 26.47 -3.65
C SER A 161 -6.16 26.91 -4.51
N ASP A 162 -6.77 25.97 -5.25
CA ASP A 162 -7.92 26.26 -6.10
C ASP A 162 -9.15 26.68 -5.27
N ILE A 163 -9.48 25.96 -4.19
CA ILE A 163 -10.57 26.36 -3.28
C ILE A 163 -10.22 27.67 -2.57
N ARG A 164 -8.95 27.92 -2.21
CA ARG A 164 -8.53 29.20 -1.61
C ARG A 164 -8.78 30.38 -2.56
N GLY A 165 -8.71 30.17 -3.87
CA GLY A 165 -9.02 31.17 -4.90
C GLY A 165 -10.51 31.43 -5.13
N MET A 166 -11.40 30.49 -4.79
CA MET A 166 -12.86 30.58 -4.99
C MET A 166 -13.56 31.40 -3.88
N GLN A 167 -13.19 32.67 -3.76
CA GLN A 167 -13.69 33.57 -2.70
C GLN A 167 -15.20 33.87 -2.81
N ASP A 168 -15.81 33.63 -3.96
CA ASP A 168 -17.24 33.73 -4.23
C ASP A 168 -18.06 32.66 -3.47
N LEU A 169 -17.47 31.49 -3.20
CA LEU A 169 -18.10 30.37 -2.48
C LEU A 169 -17.80 30.37 -0.96
N ALA A 170 -17.07 31.37 -0.47
CA ALA A 170 -16.73 31.49 0.95
C ALA A 170 -17.97 31.80 1.82
N ASP A 171 -18.23 30.95 2.81
CA ASP A 171 -19.40 30.93 3.70
C ASP A 171 -19.11 31.46 5.12
N VAL A 172 -17.88 31.92 5.38
CA VAL A 172 -17.50 32.64 6.62
C VAL A 172 -16.43 33.70 6.34
N SER A 173 -16.44 34.79 7.11
CA SER A 173 -15.38 35.81 7.11
C SER A 173 -14.79 36.05 8.50
N PHE A 174 -13.52 36.44 8.55
CA PHE A 174 -12.82 36.80 9.77
C PHE A 174 -12.35 38.26 9.71
N GLN A 175 -12.66 39.04 10.73
CA GLN A 175 -12.07 40.36 10.96
C GLN A 175 -10.80 40.21 11.79
N VAL A 176 -9.66 40.61 11.27
CA VAL A 176 -8.36 40.52 11.95
C VAL A 176 -7.64 41.86 11.79
N GLN A 177 -7.47 42.61 12.89
CA GLN A 177 -6.82 43.93 12.89
C GLN A 177 -7.33 44.90 11.79
N GLY A 178 -8.66 44.92 11.55
CA GLY A 178 -9.29 45.79 10.55
C GLY A 178 -9.31 45.22 9.12
N GLU A 179 -8.69 44.05 8.88
CA GLU A 179 -8.77 43.34 7.60
C GLU A 179 -9.86 42.26 7.62
N THR A 180 -10.56 42.09 6.48
CA THR A 180 -11.55 41.01 6.33
C THR A 180 -10.98 39.88 5.47
N ILE A 181 -10.91 38.68 6.04
CA ILE A 181 -10.38 37.48 5.39
C ILE A 181 -11.51 36.46 5.22
N ARG A 182 -11.84 36.11 3.98
CA ARG A 182 -12.91 35.15 3.66
C ARG A 182 -12.36 33.71 3.58
N ALA A 183 -13.19 32.75 3.99
CA ALA A 183 -12.84 31.34 4.06
C ALA A 183 -14.08 30.41 3.96
N HIS A 184 -13.81 29.12 3.87
CA HIS A 184 -14.77 28.03 3.75
C HIS A 184 -14.82 27.22 5.04
N ARG A 185 -15.97 27.20 5.73
CA ARG A 185 -16.15 26.52 7.03
C ARG A 185 -15.78 25.05 6.95
N ILE A 186 -16.16 24.38 5.86
CA ILE A 186 -15.88 22.95 5.66
C ILE A 186 -14.38 22.65 5.58
N VAL A 187 -13.59 23.53 4.95
CA VAL A 187 -12.14 23.37 4.83
C VAL A 187 -11.48 23.56 6.19
N LEU A 188 -11.87 24.60 6.93
CA LEU A 188 -11.33 24.89 8.26
C LEU A 188 -11.67 23.76 9.25
N ALA A 189 -12.92 23.31 9.29
CA ALA A 189 -13.37 22.23 10.18
C ALA A 189 -12.76 20.86 9.85
N ALA A 190 -12.44 20.60 8.58
CA ALA A 190 -11.75 19.37 8.20
C ALA A 190 -10.28 19.35 8.66
N ARG A 191 -9.67 20.52 8.87
CA ARG A 191 -8.22 20.69 9.01
C ARG A 191 -7.79 21.21 10.39
N SER A 192 -8.72 21.71 11.19
CA SER A 192 -8.52 22.11 12.59
C SER A 192 -9.66 21.60 13.47
N PRO A 193 -9.38 20.86 14.56
CA PRO A 193 -10.41 20.43 15.50
C PRO A 193 -11.05 21.61 16.24
N VAL A 194 -10.29 22.71 16.43
CA VAL A 194 -10.76 23.93 17.09
C VAL A 194 -11.77 24.64 16.20
N PHE A 195 -11.44 24.88 14.92
CA PHE A 195 -12.42 25.46 13.99
C PHE A 195 -13.63 24.55 13.77
N LYS A 196 -13.48 23.22 13.84
CA LYS A 196 -14.63 22.31 13.78
C LYS A 196 -15.59 22.54 14.95
N ALA A 197 -15.06 22.66 16.17
CA ALA A 197 -15.87 22.94 17.35
C ALA A 197 -16.49 24.35 17.30
N GLU A 198 -15.72 25.35 16.88
CA GLU A 198 -16.12 26.76 16.78
C GLU A 198 -17.21 27.00 15.72
N LEU A 199 -17.06 26.41 14.54
CA LEU A 199 -17.94 26.68 13.40
C LEU A 199 -19.11 25.70 13.30
N PHE A 200 -19.05 24.51 13.90
CA PHE A 200 -20.11 23.51 13.81
C PHE A 200 -20.63 23.02 15.17
N GLY A 201 -20.11 23.55 16.29
CA GLY A 201 -20.63 23.30 17.64
C GLY A 201 -21.75 24.26 18.05
N GLU A 202 -22.07 24.30 19.34
CA GLU A 202 -23.16 25.12 19.89
C GLU A 202 -22.77 26.58 20.22
N MET A 203 -21.60 27.03 19.75
CA MET A 203 -21.07 28.37 20.05
C MET A 203 -21.72 29.47 19.19
N ILE A 204 -21.59 30.74 19.59
CA ILE A 204 -22.22 31.89 18.90
C ILE A 204 -21.66 32.03 17.47
N GLU A 205 -20.39 31.72 17.31
CA GLU A 205 -19.60 31.68 16.09
C GLU A 205 -20.18 30.70 15.06
N SER A 206 -20.89 29.65 15.51
CA SER A 206 -21.59 28.71 14.63
C SER A 206 -22.72 29.37 13.82
N ARG A 207 -23.24 30.51 14.28
CA ARG A 207 -24.33 31.24 13.62
C ARG A 207 -23.87 32.57 13.02
N ALA A 208 -22.63 32.97 13.29
CA ALA A 208 -22.06 34.20 12.78
C ALA A 208 -21.59 34.03 11.32
N SER A 209 -21.84 35.05 10.50
CA SER A 209 -21.25 35.17 9.17
C SER A 209 -19.86 35.83 9.21
N CYS A 210 -19.56 36.58 10.27
CA CYS A 210 -18.28 37.25 10.50
C CYS A 210 -17.79 37.05 11.95
N ILE A 211 -16.53 36.62 12.11
CA ILE A 211 -15.90 36.32 13.40
C ILE A 211 -14.71 37.28 13.63
N ASN A 212 -14.56 37.84 14.83
CA ASN A 212 -13.48 38.78 15.13
C ASN A 212 -12.29 38.07 15.80
N ILE A 213 -11.08 38.30 15.32
CA ILE A 213 -9.82 37.76 15.85
C ILE A 213 -8.94 38.94 16.31
N GLU A 214 -8.71 39.02 17.61
CA GLU A 214 -7.99 40.15 18.25
C GLU A 214 -6.57 39.78 18.68
N ASP A 215 -6.28 38.48 18.81
CA ASP A 215 -5.08 37.96 19.45
C ASP A 215 -3.93 37.60 18.49
N MET A 216 -4.05 37.92 17.20
CA MET A 216 -2.96 37.73 16.25
C MET A 216 -2.97 38.77 15.13
N SER A 217 -1.82 38.90 14.45
CA SER A 217 -1.71 39.76 13.29
C SER A 217 -2.45 39.18 12.08
N ALA A 218 -2.95 40.07 11.21
CA ALA A 218 -3.55 39.65 9.94
C ALA A 218 -2.58 38.82 9.08
N ARG A 219 -1.27 39.11 9.15
CA ARG A 219 -0.24 38.36 8.43
C ARG A 219 -0.08 36.93 8.95
N THR A 220 0.01 36.74 10.26
CA THR A 220 0.09 35.41 10.88
C THR A 220 -1.16 34.59 10.58
N PHE A 221 -2.34 35.20 10.63
CA PHE A 221 -3.59 34.52 10.29
C PHE A 221 -3.66 34.11 8.82
N ARG A 222 -3.21 34.96 7.88
CA ARG A 222 -3.13 34.61 6.44
C ARG A 222 -2.23 33.40 6.20
N TYR A 223 -1.06 33.36 6.82
CA TYR A 223 -0.16 32.20 6.71
C TYR A 223 -0.76 30.91 7.25
N MET A 224 -1.46 30.98 8.39
CA MET A 224 -2.19 29.84 8.93
C MET A 224 -3.30 29.38 7.98
N MET A 225 -4.05 30.31 7.38
CA MET A 225 -5.07 29.99 6.38
C MET A 225 -4.45 29.33 5.15
N ASP A 226 -3.40 29.88 4.58
CA ASP A 226 -2.78 29.31 3.39
C ASP A 226 -2.27 27.89 3.65
N TYR A 227 -1.73 27.63 4.85
CA TYR A 227 -1.38 26.28 5.28
C TYR A 227 -2.59 25.33 5.38
N LEU A 228 -3.72 25.79 5.94
CA LEU A 228 -4.92 24.95 6.08
C LEU A 228 -5.43 24.46 4.72
N TYR A 229 -5.34 25.31 3.70
CA TYR A 229 -5.77 25.01 2.33
C TYR A 229 -4.73 24.18 1.60
N THR A 230 -3.49 24.67 1.51
CA THR A 230 -2.48 24.13 0.58
C THR A 230 -1.56 23.09 1.21
N ASN A 231 -1.59 22.96 2.54
CA ASN A 231 -0.60 22.19 3.32
C ASN A 231 0.85 22.68 3.10
N ALA A 232 1.03 23.84 2.46
CA ALA A 232 2.31 24.48 2.26
C ALA A 232 2.62 25.36 3.48
N VAL A 233 3.84 25.21 3.97
CA VAL A 233 4.36 26.10 5.01
C VAL A 233 4.78 27.41 4.33
N PRO A 234 4.53 28.57 4.94
CA PRO A 234 4.95 29.85 4.38
C PRO A 234 6.42 29.82 3.96
N PRO A 235 6.80 30.47 2.84
CA PRO A 235 8.18 30.48 2.37
C PRO A 235 9.08 30.91 3.53
N ALA A 236 10.08 30.08 3.82
CA ALA A 236 11.04 30.30 4.88
C ALA A 236 11.58 31.72 4.74
N LEU A 237 11.23 32.56 5.72
CA LEU A 237 11.86 33.85 5.88
C LEU A 237 13.38 33.61 5.98
N PRO A 238 14.21 34.43 5.30
CA PRO A 238 15.63 34.14 5.14
C PRO A 238 16.31 33.86 6.50
N PRO A 239 17.09 32.77 6.62
CA PRO A 239 17.73 32.44 7.88
C PRO A 239 18.69 33.57 8.29
N GLY A 240 18.47 34.13 9.48
CA GLY A 240 19.30 35.20 10.06
C GLY A 240 18.62 36.55 10.22
N ASP A 241 17.40 36.76 9.71
CA ASP A 241 16.64 37.99 9.95
C ASP A 241 15.85 37.89 11.29
N ALA A 242 15.99 38.87 12.17
CA ALA A 242 15.24 38.91 13.44
C ALA A 242 13.71 38.94 13.22
N SER A 243 13.25 39.52 12.11
CA SER A 243 11.83 39.53 11.72
C SER A 243 11.31 38.15 11.34
N ALA A 244 12.17 37.30 10.75
CA ALA A 244 11.85 35.93 10.36
C ALA A 244 11.48 35.05 11.56
N ASN A 245 12.32 35.12 12.59
CA ASN A 245 12.17 34.35 13.82
C ASN A 245 10.95 34.81 14.63
N LEU A 246 10.63 36.12 14.61
CA LEU A 246 9.44 36.65 15.26
C LEU A 246 8.15 36.10 14.63
N GLU A 247 8.06 36.09 13.31
CA GLU A 247 6.89 35.53 12.60
C GLU A 247 6.76 34.02 12.79
N ALA A 248 7.87 33.28 12.81
CA ALA A 248 7.86 31.85 13.10
C ALA A 248 7.36 31.55 14.52
N ARG A 249 7.71 32.39 15.51
CA ARG A 249 7.16 32.30 16.88
C ARG A 249 5.67 32.61 16.90
N ASN A 250 5.23 33.68 16.24
CA ASN A 250 3.82 34.04 16.18
C ASN A 250 2.97 32.94 15.52
N LEU A 251 3.47 32.36 14.43
CA LEU A 251 2.80 31.26 13.74
C LEU A 251 2.79 29.98 14.56
N PHE A 252 3.85 29.70 15.33
CA PHE A 252 3.87 28.59 16.29
C PHE A 252 2.75 28.73 17.33
N VAL A 253 2.58 29.92 17.90
CA VAL A 253 1.53 30.21 18.89
C VAL A 253 0.14 30.04 18.28
N ALA A 254 -0.08 30.53 17.05
CA ALA A 254 -1.33 30.35 16.34
C ALA A 254 -1.60 28.86 16.02
N ALA A 255 -0.59 28.12 15.55
CA ALA A 255 -0.71 26.70 15.24
C ALA A 255 -1.08 25.87 16.48
N ASP A 256 -0.51 26.18 17.64
CA ASP A 256 -0.84 25.52 18.90
C ASP A 256 -2.27 25.82 19.34
N ARG A 257 -2.69 27.10 19.28
CA ARG A 257 -4.05 27.54 19.62
C ARG A 257 -5.13 26.84 18.79
N TYR A 258 -4.90 26.62 17.50
CA TYR A 258 -5.87 25.99 16.59
C TYR A 258 -5.66 24.48 16.37
N GLY A 259 -4.76 23.84 17.14
CA GLY A 259 -4.53 22.39 17.08
C GLY A 259 -3.92 21.91 15.75
N LEU A 260 -2.95 22.66 15.20
CA LEU A 260 -2.25 22.38 13.94
C LEU A 260 -0.87 21.78 14.19
N ASP A 261 -0.81 20.54 14.66
CA ASP A 261 0.43 19.90 15.15
C ASP A 261 1.59 19.90 14.14
N LYS A 262 1.30 19.63 12.86
CA LYS A 262 2.32 19.58 11.80
C LYS A 262 2.92 20.95 11.52
N LEU A 263 2.09 22.00 11.47
CA LEU A 263 2.57 23.38 11.29
C LEU A 263 3.40 23.82 12.50
N ARG A 264 2.94 23.49 13.72
CA ARG A 264 3.67 23.75 14.96
C ARG A 264 5.06 23.10 14.94
N GLN A 265 5.17 21.85 14.50
CA GLN A 265 6.45 21.15 14.35
C GLN A 265 7.36 21.81 13.32
N THR A 266 6.84 22.23 12.16
CA THR A 266 7.66 22.91 11.16
C THR A 266 8.15 24.27 11.64
N CYS A 267 7.32 25.07 12.31
CA CYS A 267 7.76 26.33 12.92
C CYS A 267 8.88 26.11 13.94
N GLN A 268 8.78 25.04 14.75
CA GLN A 268 9.83 24.67 15.69
C GLN A 268 11.14 24.31 14.99
N GLU A 269 11.07 23.63 13.85
CA GLU A 269 12.26 23.30 13.05
C GLU A 269 12.90 24.53 12.45
N VAL A 270 12.11 25.47 11.92
CA VAL A 270 12.62 26.76 11.44
C VAL A 270 13.34 27.51 12.56
N LEU A 271 12.76 27.56 13.76
CA LEU A 271 13.38 28.19 14.93
C LEU A 271 14.69 27.48 15.34
N CYS A 272 14.77 26.16 15.25
CA CYS A 272 16.01 25.41 15.52
C CYS A 272 17.14 25.71 14.53
N HIS A 273 16.82 25.99 13.27
CA HIS A 273 17.80 26.35 12.24
C HIS A 273 18.22 27.83 12.31
N GLY A 274 17.34 28.70 12.83
CA GLY A 274 17.59 30.13 13.01
C GLY A 274 18.29 30.53 14.32
N ILE A 275 18.85 29.57 15.06
CA ILE A 275 19.61 29.84 16.29
C ILE A 275 20.98 30.43 15.93
N THR A 276 21.18 31.66 16.37
CA THR A 276 22.42 32.43 16.22
C THR A 276 22.80 33.00 17.59
N LYS A 277 23.94 33.68 17.66
CA LYS A 277 24.45 34.27 18.90
C LYS A 277 23.48 35.32 19.45
N GLU A 278 22.85 36.05 18.54
CA GLU A 278 21.92 37.15 18.80
C GLU A 278 20.51 36.64 19.15
N THR A 279 20.14 35.44 18.69
CA THR A 279 18.77 34.91 18.84
C THR A 279 18.65 33.77 19.87
N VAL A 280 19.76 33.19 20.33
CA VAL A 280 19.75 32.01 21.21
C VAL A 280 19.06 32.26 22.55
N LEU A 281 19.26 33.41 23.18
CA LEU A 281 18.68 33.72 24.50
C LEU A 281 17.16 33.89 24.43
N SER A 282 16.68 34.71 23.50
CA SER A 282 15.24 34.92 23.31
C SER A 282 14.52 33.66 22.80
N THR A 283 15.22 32.77 22.11
CA THR A 283 14.66 31.48 21.65
C THR A 283 14.63 30.46 22.78
N LEU A 284 15.62 30.50 23.67
CA LEU A 284 15.65 29.67 24.88
C LEU A 284 14.56 30.08 25.87
N GLU A 285 14.32 31.38 26.04
CA GLU A 285 13.21 31.92 26.82
C GLU A 285 11.86 31.43 26.27
N PHE A 286 11.62 31.62 24.97
CA PHE A 286 10.41 31.13 24.31
C PHE A 286 10.22 29.61 24.45
N ALA A 287 11.32 28.83 24.40
CA ALA A 287 11.26 27.38 24.56
C ALA A 287 10.89 26.96 25.99
N GLU A 288 11.33 27.70 27.02
CA GLU A 288 10.96 27.45 28.41
C GLU A 288 9.49 27.82 28.66
N GLU A 289 9.05 29.00 28.21
CA GLU A 289 7.65 29.46 28.37
C GLU A 289 6.63 28.52 27.73
N ARG A 290 6.98 27.91 26.59
CA ARG A 290 6.10 27.02 25.81
C ARG A 290 6.42 25.54 26.01
N ALA A 291 7.27 25.19 26.98
CA ALA A 291 7.68 23.82 27.29
C ALA A 291 8.20 23.01 26.07
N CYS A 292 8.92 23.66 25.16
CA CYS A 292 9.42 23.07 23.91
C CYS A 292 10.77 22.36 24.08
N VAL A 293 10.74 21.10 24.51
CA VAL A 293 11.95 20.30 24.86
C VAL A 293 12.99 20.23 23.73
N LYS A 294 12.58 19.98 22.48
CA LYS A 294 13.50 19.85 21.32
C LYS A 294 14.19 21.18 20.98
N LEU A 295 13.48 22.31 21.08
CA LEU A 295 14.06 23.64 20.81
C LEU A 295 15.01 24.04 21.95
N LYS A 296 14.61 23.80 23.19
CA LYS A 296 15.42 24.02 24.39
C LYS A 296 16.73 23.23 24.33
N SER A 297 16.70 21.93 24.00
CA SER A 297 17.92 21.13 23.86
C SER A 297 18.86 21.71 22.82
N ARG A 298 18.34 22.12 21.65
CA ARG A 298 19.15 22.69 20.57
C ARG A 298 19.81 24.02 20.96
N CYS A 299 19.11 24.89 21.69
CA CYS A 299 19.69 26.11 22.25
C CYS A 299 20.82 25.80 23.24
N LEU A 300 20.63 24.79 24.10
CA LEU A 300 21.66 24.34 25.05
C LEU A 300 22.87 23.72 24.34
N ASP A 301 22.65 22.95 23.26
CA ASP A 301 23.73 22.42 22.42
C ASP A 301 24.55 23.53 21.73
N PHE A 302 23.87 24.60 21.28
CA PHE A 302 24.55 25.76 20.70
C PHE A 302 25.42 26.49 21.73
N LEU A 303 24.91 26.61 22.96
CA LEU A 303 25.65 27.20 24.09
C LEU A 303 26.76 26.27 24.60
N ASP A 304 26.72 24.95 24.35
CA ASP A 304 27.77 24.00 24.78
C ASP A 304 29.12 24.26 24.09
N VAL A 305 29.10 24.92 22.94
CA VAL A 305 30.31 25.34 22.22
C VAL A 305 31.00 26.50 22.95
N ALA A 306 32.25 26.29 23.37
CA ALA A 306 32.99 27.22 24.22
C ALA A 306 33.11 28.65 23.68
N GLU A 307 33.25 28.82 22.35
CA GLU A 307 33.32 30.14 21.72
C GLU A 307 31.98 30.88 21.79
N ASN A 308 30.87 30.19 21.51
CA ASN A 308 29.52 30.75 21.61
C ASN A 308 29.17 31.12 23.06
N PHE A 309 29.54 30.27 24.03
CA PHE A 309 29.30 30.54 25.45
C PHE A 309 30.07 31.75 25.96
N LYS A 310 31.29 31.97 25.46
CA LYS A 310 32.14 33.10 25.90
C LYS A 310 31.54 34.44 25.49
N GLU A 311 30.90 34.50 24.31
CA GLU A 311 30.26 35.72 23.81
C GLU A 311 28.88 35.94 24.44
N VAL A 312 28.05 34.90 24.56
CA VAL A 312 26.68 35.02 25.07
C VAL A 312 26.61 35.02 26.60
N GLY A 313 27.44 34.22 27.28
CA GLY A 313 27.42 34.08 28.73
C GLY A 313 27.97 35.28 29.51
N ALA A 314 28.51 36.27 28.81
CA ALA A 314 29.00 37.53 29.37
C ALA A 314 27.98 38.69 29.25
N THR A 315 26.83 38.49 28.61
CA THR A 315 25.80 39.53 28.44
C THR A 315 24.86 39.62 29.63
N ASP A 316 24.38 40.83 29.93
CA ASP A 316 23.40 41.06 31.01
C ASP A 316 22.07 40.33 30.74
N GLU A 317 21.70 40.13 29.48
CA GLU A 317 20.52 39.36 29.05
C GLU A 317 20.58 37.90 29.50
N TYR A 318 21.75 37.26 29.43
CA TYR A 318 21.94 35.88 29.90
C TYR A 318 21.75 35.79 31.42
N PHE A 319 22.33 36.73 32.18
CA PHE A 319 22.16 36.77 33.63
C PHE A 319 20.71 37.04 34.04
N GLY A 320 20.02 37.93 33.31
CA GLY A 320 18.59 38.18 33.47
C GLY A 320 17.76 36.91 33.28
N LEU A 321 17.97 36.19 32.18
CA LEU A 321 17.25 34.95 31.87
C LEU A 321 17.50 33.84 32.91
N MET A 322 18.76 33.65 33.32
CA MET A 322 19.10 32.64 34.33
C MET A 322 18.50 32.95 35.71
N ASN A 323 18.28 34.22 36.03
CA ASN A 323 17.62 34.61 37.28
C ASN A 323 16.09 34.49 37.20
N ALA A 324 15.50 34.74 36.02
CA ALA A 324 14.08 34.54 35.77
C ALA A 324 13.67 33.05 35.81
N TYR A 325 14.55 32.14 35.37
CA TYR A 325 14.27 30.69 35.30
C TYR A 325 15.31 29.85 36.08
N PRO A 326 15.12 29.63 37.40
CA PRO A 326 16.07 28.89 38.25
C PRO A 326 16.29 27.42 37.85
N SER A 327 15.27 26.77 37.28
CA SER A 327 15.34 25.40 36.72
C SER A 327 16.34 25.32 35.57
N LEU A 328 16.24 26.26 34.63
CA LEU A 328 17.10 26.39 33.46
C LEU A 328 18.55 26.65 33.88
N LYS A 329 18.76 27.52 34.89
CA LYS A 329 20.08 27.81 35.47
C LYS A 329 20.79 26.56 36.00
N MET A 330 20.05 25.67 36.67
CA MET A 330 20.59 24.41 37.18
C MET A 330 20.94 23.43 36.05
N GLU A 331 20.12 23.37 35.01
CA GLU A 331 20.30 22.51 33.85
C GLU A 331 21.54 22.89 33.03
N VAL A 332 21.68 24.18 32.71
CA VAL A 332 22.87 24.80 32.12
C VAL A 332 24.10 24.43 32.97
N ARG A 333 24.08 24.72 34.28
CA ARG A 333 25.21 24.46 35.18
C ARG A 333 25.64 22.99 35.22
N ASN A 334 24.69 22.05 35.13
CA ASN A 334 24.99 20.61 35.14
C ASN A 334 25.58 20.12 33.82
N ARG A 335 25.13 20.68 32.68
CA ARG A 335 25.63 20.34 31.34
C ARG A 335 27.09 20.77 31.17
N PHE A 336 27.42 22.00 31.54
CA PHE A 336 28.78 22.56 31.43
C PHE A 336 29.80 21.98 32.42
N LYS A 337 29.35 21.30 33.50
CA LYS A 337 30.25 20.55 34.39
C LYS A 337 30.80 19.28 33.73
N ARG A 338 30.02 18.62 32.86
CA ARG A 338 30.43 17.35 32.21
C ARG A 338 31.45 17.57 31.09
N ALA A 339 31.37 18.68 30.36
CA ALA A 339 32.33 19.03 29.29
C ALA A 339 33.78 19.22 29.80
N ARG A 340 33.96 19.64 31.06
CA ARG A 340 35.30 19.77 31.70
C ARG A 340 35.92 18.43 32.13
N GLN A 341 35.15 17.35 32.27
CA GLN A 341 35.67 16.03 32.66
C GLN A 341 36.13 15.18 31.46
N ALA A 342 35.68 15.50 30.25
CA ALA A 342 36.05 14.76 29.02
C ALA A 342 37.39 15.19 28.39
N CYS A 343 38.07 16.21 28.94
CA CYS A 343 39.34 16.75 28.43
C CYS A 343 40.46 16.61 29.48
N VAL A 344 40.66 15.41 30.04
CA VAL A 344 41.89 15.03 30.78
C VAL A 344 42.20 13.56 30.46
N THR A 345 42.50 13.26 29.21
CA THR A 345 43.25 12.05 28.82
C THR A 345 43.93 12.39 27.50
N VAL A 346 45.25 12.15 27.42
CA VAL A 346 46.17 12.54 26.34
C VAL A 346 46.84 13.92 26.51
N GLN A 347 47.79 13.99 27.46
CA GLN A 347 49.09 14.65 27.20
C GLN A 347 50.13 14.21 28.25
N THR A 348 50.82 13.12 27.98
CA THR A 348 52.12 12.79 28.57
C THR A 348 53.15 12.76 27.46
N HIS A 349 53.98 13.80 27.34
CA HIS A 349 55.45 13.71 27.25
C HIS A 349 56.11 15.08 26.97
N LEU A 350 57.27 15.28 27.63
CA LEU A 350 58.28 16.36 27.53
C LEU A 350 57.85 17.69 28.21
N VAL A 351 58.52 18.27 29.21
CA VAL A 351 59.91 18.29 29.70
C VAL A 351 59.82 18.61 31.22
N GLY A 352 60.36 17.85 32.17
CA GLY A 352 61.78 17.79 32.52
C GLY A 352 62.23 18.97 33.38
N LEU A 353 62.19 18.86 34.72
CA LEU A 353 63.32 19.16 35.64
C LEU A 353 62.89 19.36 37.11
N ALA A 354 63.71 18.73 37.96
CA ALA A 354 64.16 19.16 39.29
C ALA A 354 63.34 18.79 40.55
N ARG A 355 63.94 17.83 41.29
CA ARG A 355 64.23 17.82 42.73
C ARG A 355 63.15 17.33 43.72
N SER A 356 63.37 16.12 44.21
CA SER A 356 63.30 15.75 45.64
C SER A 356 64.52 16.34 46.41
N PRO A 357 64.66 16.29 47.76
CA PRO A 357 63.96 15.45 48.75
C PRO A 357 63.58 16.08 50.13
N SER A 358 62.72 15.36 50.85
CA SER A 358 62.63 15.12 52.31
C SER A 358 62.69 16.21 53.40
N TYR A 359 61.91 15.91 54.45
CA TYR A 359 62.09 16.17 55.89
C TYR A 359 61.38 17.35 56.59
N TYR A 360 60.75 16.96 57.73
CA TYR A 360 60.76 17.58 59.07
C TYR A 360 59.54 18.34 59.65
N PHE A 361 59.29 17.97 60.92
CA PHE A 361 58.69 18.67 62.08
C PHE A 361 57.15 18.69 62.22
N LEU A 362 56.52 18.09 63.25
CA LEU A 362 56.57 18.23 64.74
C LEU A 362 55.59 19.29 65.30
N GLY A 363 54.78 18.83 66.27
CA GLY A 363 54.10 19.64 67.29
C GLY A 363 52.63 19.95 67.00
N SER A 364 51.68 19.86 67.93
CA SER A 364 51.69 19.48 69.34
C SER A 364 50.25 19.58 69.87
N LEU A 365 49.87 18.71 70.84
CA LEU A 365 48.92 18.94 71.96
C LEU A 365 47.42 19.18 71.56
N ASN A 366 46.39 18.70 72.27
CA ASN A 366 46.25 18.22 73.64
C ASN A 366 44.91 17.46 73.83
N HIS A 367 44.90 16.52 74.78
CA HIS A 367 43.78 15.98 75.58
C HIS A 367 42.61 15.22 74.89
N CYS A 368 42.48 13.91 75.12
CA CYS A 368 41.79 13.24 76.27
C CYS A 368 40.24 13.37 76.16
N VAL A 369 39.39 12.34 76.28
CA VAL A 369 39.55 11.09 77.03
C VAL A 369 38.33 10.16 76.80
N LEU A 370 38.56 8.83 76.95
CA LEU A 370 37.63 7.74 77.36
C LEU A 370 36.46 7.33 76.43
N SER A 371 36.08 6.07 76.22
CA SER A 371 36.57 4.74 76.61
C SER A 371 35.86 3.67 75.77
N ALA A 372 36.56 2.56 75.50
CA ALA A 372 36.04 1.28 75.02
C ALA A 372 35.27 0.52 76.15
N PRO A 373 34.76 -0.75 76.04
CA PRO A 373 35.35 -1.89 75.30
C PRO A 373 34.41 -2.95 74.66
N HIS A 374 35.05 -3.83 73.86
CA HIS A 374 34.89 -5.29 73.61
C HIS A 374 33.56 -6.00 73.93
N GLY A 375 33.07 -7.02 73.20
CA GLY A 375 33.58 -7.93 72.18
C GLY A 375 32.67 -9.19 72.09
N SER A 376 32.98 -10.11 71.17
CA SER A 376 32.57 -11.56 71.05
C SER A 376 31.16 -12.00 70.56
N LEU A 377 31.15 -12.62 69.35
CA LEU A 377 30.51 -13.85 68.78
C LEU A 377 29.68 -14.81 69.70
N PRO A 378 28.92 -15.85 69.22
CA PRO A 378 28.11 -16.13 68.00
C PRO A 378 26.64 -16.72 68.34
N PRO A 379 25.86 -17.46 67.48
CA PRO A 379 24.37 -17.67 67.54
C PRO A 379 23.92 -18.93 68.35
N PRO A 380 22.65 -19.47 68.45
CA PRO A 380 21.40 -19.46 67.62
C PRO A 380 20.06 -19.46 68.47
N PRO A 381 18.99 -20.28 68.22
CA PRO A 381 17.90 -20.25 67.22
C PRO A 381 16.48 -19.86 67.79
N ALA A 382 15.47 -19.82 66.92
CA ALA A 382 14.07 -19.41 67.19
C ALA A 382 13.18 -20.43 67.94
N PRO A 383 12.08 -19.97 68.58
CA PRO A 383 10.87 -20.78 68.73
C PRO A 383 9.53 -20.07 68.40
N LEU A 384 8.52 -20.90 68.13
CA LEU A 384 7.12 -20.67 67.70
C LEU A 384 6.14 -20.37 68.88
N PRO A 385 4.83 -20.09 68.63
CA PRO A 385 4.02 -19.05 69.31
C PRO A 385 3.05 -19.59 70.40
N PRO A 386 2.20 -18.73 70.99
CA PRO A 386 0.92 -19.18 71.53
C PRO A 386 -0.33 -18.43 71.02
N PRO A 387 -1.54 -19.00 71.21
CA PRO A 387 -2.77 -18.63 70.52
C PRO A 387 -3.90 -18.12 71.44
N ARG A 388 -5.09 -17.91 70.84
CA ARG A 388 -6.46 -17.76 71.41
C ARG A 388 -6.97 -16.33 71.60
N GLN A 389 -8.26 -16.02 71.50
CA GLN A 389 -9.45 -16.48 70.78
C GLN A 389 -10.61 -15.61 71.31
N ARG A 390 -11.74 -15.59 70.59
CA ARG A 390 -13.11 -15.11 70.98
C ARG A 390 -13.35 -13.61 70.80
N GLN A 391 -14.51 -13.15 70.30
CA GLN A 391 -15.82 -13.77 70.17
C GLN A 391 -16.67 -13.06 69.10
N ARG A 392 -17.54 -13.83 68.45
CA ARG A 392 -18.57 -13.43 67.49
C ARG A 392 -19.65 -12.53 68.13
N ARG A 393 -20.17 -11.54 67.40
CA ARG A 393 -21.61 -11.22 67.35
C ARG A 393 -22.02 -10.48 66.07
N ARG A 394 -23.30 -10.68 65.74
CA ARG A 394 -24.03 -10.66 64.45
C ARG A 394 -24.15 -9.31 63.71
N ARG A 395 -24.41 -9.44 62.39
CA ARG A 395 -24.71 -8.44 61.33
C ARG A 395 -25.86 -7.47 61.67
N PRO A 396 -25.89 -6.28 61.02
CA PRO A 396 -26.87 -6.05 59.96
C PRO A 396 -26.31 -5.39 58.69
N ALA A 397 -27.19 -5.21 57.69
CA ALA A 397 -26.96 -4.91 56.28
C ALA A 397 -26.02 -3.74 55.95
N LEU A 398 -25.24 -3.87 54.86
CA LEU A 398 -24.41 -2.83 54.29
C LEU A 398 -24.87 -2.49 52.86
N SER A 399 -25.41 -1.28 52.72
CA SER A 399 -25.32 -0.46 51.52
C SER A 399 -23.87 -0.03 51.31
N PHE A 400 -23.28 -0.35 50.16
CA PHE A 400 -21.91 0.09 49.83
C PHE A 400 -21.94 1.25 48.83
N SER A 401 -21.63 2.43 49.34
CA SER A 401 -21.01 3.54 48.61
C SER A 401 -19.49 3.33 48.59
N PHE A 402 -18.86 3.28 47.42
CA PHE A 402 -17.41 3.22 47.28
C PHE A 402 -16.80 4.61 47.13
N PRO A 403 -15.79 4.98 47.94
CA PRO A 403 -14.92 6.11 47.66
C PRO A 403 -13.67 5.69 46.87
N THR A 404 -13.25 6.59 46.00
CA THR A 404 -12.03 6.59 45.18
C THR A 404 -10.74 6.53 45.98
N ARG A 405 -9.80 5.65 45.58
CA ARG A 405 -8.36 5.88 45.76
C ARG A 405 -7.55 5.20 44.67
N ALA A 406 -6.56 5.95 44.17
CA ALA A 406 -5.67 5.63 43.06
C ALA A 406 -4.71 4.46 43.36
N LEU A 407 -4.50 3.60 42.36
CA LEU A 407 -3.50 2.53 42.38
C LEU A 407 -2.31 2.93 41.49
N SER A 408 -1.13 2.89 42.12
CA SER A 408 0.19 3.03 41.53
C SER A 408 0.55 1.80 40.69
N THR A 409 1.01 2.00 39.46
CA THR A 409 1.61 0.96 38.62
C THR A 409 3.10 1.21 38.46
N ALA A 410 3.91 0.42 39.18
CA ALA A 410 5.30 0.20 38.82
C ALA A 410 5.35 -0.91 37.76
N ALA A 411 5.75 -0.57 36.54
CA ALA A 411 6.25 -1.49 35.54
C ALA A 411 7.56 -0.90 34.99
N ALA A 412 8.66 -1.62 35.18
CA ALA A 412 9.98 -1.23 34.73
C ALA A 412 10.03 -1.16 33.20
N ALA A 413 10.39 -0.01 32.66
CA ALA A 413 10.66 0.19 31.24
C ALA A 413 12.09 -0.28 30.94
N ALA A 414 12.23 -1.27 30.06
CA ALA A 414 13.50 -1.58 29.40
C ALA A 414 13.77 -0.52 28.31
N GLU A 415 15.02 -0.07 28.19
CA GLU A 415 15.45 0.94 27.21
C GLU A 415 15.33 0.43 25.76
N PRO A 416 15.00 1.31 24.79
CA PRO A 416 15.00 0.96 23.37
C PRO A 416 16.44 0.86 22.82
N PRO A 417 16.72 -0.04 21.84
CA PRO A 417 18.04 -0.15 21.25
C PRO A 417 18.38 1.07 20.35
N PRO A 418 19.67 1.37 20.15
CA PRO A 418 20.12 2.52 19.36
C PRO A 418 19.86 2.35 17.86
N PRO A 419 19.79 3.44 17.08
CA PRO A 419 19.40 3.41 15.67
C PRO A 419 20.47 2.75 14.79
N ALA A 420 20.05 1.79 13.96
CA ALA A 420 20.90 1.13 12.99
C ALA A 420 21.21 2.06 11.80
N THR A 421 22.46 2.06 11.36
CA THR A 421 22.93 2.69 10.13
C THR A 421 22.27 2.03 8.91
N ALA A 422 21.71 2.86 8.02
CA ALA A 422 20.97 2.44 6.83
C ALA A 422 21.88 1.84 5.74
N GLU A 423 22.17 0.55 5.88
CA GLU A 423 22.12 -0.41 4.78
C GLU A 423 21.22 -1.55 5.27
N GLU A 424 19.90 -1.39 5.13
CA GLU A 424 18.94 -2.43 5.51
C GLU A 424 19.01 -3.56 4.48
N ASP A 425 19.83 -4.56 4.80
CA ASP A 425 19.63 -5.93 4.37
C ASP A 425 18.22 -6.36 4.83
N GLU A 426 17.21 -6.24 3.95
CA GLU A 426 15.79 -6.59 4.17
C GLU A 426 15.60 -8.11 4.41
N SER A 427 16.32 -8.68 5.37
CA SER A 427 16.21 -10.10 5.69
C SER A 427 15.08 -10.33 6.70
N VAL A 428 14.04 -11.00 6.27
CA VAL A 428 12.90 -11.39 7.11
C VAL A 428 13.23 -12.72 7.77
N VAL A 429 13.26 -12.76 9.11
CA VAL A 429 13.44 -13.99 9.88
C VAL A 429 12.10 -14.45 10.43
N VAL A 430 11.60 -15.59 9.96
CA VAL A 430 10.37 -16.24 10.46
C VAL A 430 10.67 -17.71 10.75
N LYS A 431 10.31 -18.18 11.96
CA LYS A 431 10.53 -19.58 12.41
C LYS A 431 11.98 -20.07 12.24
N GLY A 432 12.98 -19.21 12.45
CA GLY A 432 14.40 -19.57 12.37
C GLY A 432 14.98 -19.62 10.94
N VAL A 433 14.18 -19.25 9.92
CA VAL A 433 14.63 -19.15 8.53
C VAL A 433 14.84 -17.68 8.17
N ARG A 434 16.05 -17.30 7.74
CA ARG A 434 16.38 -15.97 7.21
C ARG A 434 16.14 -15.96 5.70
N ILE A 435 15.29 -15.07 5.22
CA ILE A 435 14.96 -14.89 3.80
C ILE A 435 15.33 -13.46 3.41
N SER A 436 16.09 -13.25 2.34
CA SER A 436 16.33 -11.91 1.79
C SER A 436 15.09 -11.43 1.03
N GLY A 437 14.39 -10.43 1.56
CA GLY A 437 13.20 -9.84 0.95
C GLY A 437 11.94 -10.71 1.05
N ARG A 438 10.93 -10.37 0.24
CA ARG A 438 9.68 -11.15 0.14
C ARG A 438 9.83 -12.26 -0.90
N PRO A 439 9.43 -13.51 -0.58
CA PRO A 439 9.58 -14.64 -1.50
C PRO A 439 8.72 -14.45 -2.75
N LEU A 440 9.16 -15.06 -3.84
CA LEU A 440 8.42 -15.14 -5.09
C LEU A 440 7.15 -15.96 -4.90
N TYR A 441 5.98 -15.36 -5.14
CA TYR A 441 4.72 -16.08 -5.02
C TYR A 441 4.41 -16.92 -6.27
N MET A 442 4.52 -18.24 -6.13
CA MET A 442 4.22 -19.24 -7.16
C MET A 442 3.18 -20.25 -6.68
N ASP A 443 2.22 -19.82 -5.87
CA ASP A 443 1.16 -20.68 -5.33
C ASP A 443 -0.24 -20.15 -5.67
N MET A 444 -0.41 -19.67 -6.91
CA MET A 444 -1.65 -19.03 -7.38
C MET A 444 -2.88 -19.95 -7.29
N GLN A 445 -2.72 -21.28 -7.32
CA GLN A 445 -3.84 -22.23 -7.14
C GLN A 445 -4.32 -22.31 -5.69
N ALA A 446 -3.49 -21.98 -4.69
CA ALA A 446 -3.94 -21.84 -3.31
C ALA A 446 -4.80 -20.58 -3.18
N THR A 447 -4.26 -19.42 -3.58
CA THR A 447 -5.02 -18.17 -3.65
C THR A 447 -4.33 -17.16 -4.56
N THR A 448 -5.09 -16.24 -5.14
CA THR A 448 -4.53 -15.13 -5.92
C THR A 448 -4.53 -13.83 -5.10
N PRO A 449 -3.61 -12.89 -5.37
CA PRO A 449 -3.76 -11.52 -4.88
C PRO A 449 -5.02 -10.88 -5.48
N VAL A 450 -5.64 -9.96 -4.75
CA VAL A 450 -6.76 -9.17 -5.28
C VAL A 450 -6.22 -8.20 -6.33
N ASP A 451 -6.83 -8.15 -7.52
CA ASP A 451 -6.45 -7.18 -8.55
C ASP A 451 -6.72 -5.75 -8.03
N PRO A 452 -5.81 -4.78 -8.21
CA PRO A 452 -6.03 -3.42 -7.74
C PRO A 452 -7.34 -2.80 -8.22
N ARG A 453 -7.77 -3.11 -9.44
CA ARG A 453 -9.05 -2.64 -10.01
C ARG A 453 -10.26 -3.26 -9.29
N VAL A 454 -10.11 -4.49 -8.81
CA VAL A 454 -11.13 -5.14 -7.99
C VAL A 454 -11.22 -4.45 -6.63
N LEU A 455 -10.09 -4.20 -5.98
CA LEU A 455 -10.08 -3.51 -4.69
C LEU A 455 -10.71 -2.11 -4.79
N ASP A 456 -10.37 -1.34 -5.82
CA ASP A 456 -10.95 -0.03 -6.09
C ASP A 456 -12.48 -0.09 -6.20
N ALA A 457 -13.02 -1.07 -6.92
CA ALA A 457 -14.47 -1.28 -7.03
C ALA A 457 -15.14 -1.64 -5.69
N MET A 458 -14.42 -2.29 -4.77
CA MET A 458 -14.94 -2.71 -3.46
C MET A 458 -14.99 -1.56 -2.45
N LEU A 459 -14.01 -0.67 -2.46
CA LEU A 459 -13.80 0.34 -1.41
C LEU A 459 -15.01 1.26 -1.15
N PRO A 460 -15.77 1.74 -2.15
CA PRO A 460 -16.96 2.56 -1.91
C PRO A 460 -17.99 1.92 -0.98
N PHE A 461 -18.15 0.59 -1.06
CA PHE A 461 -19.13 -0.19 -0.29
C PHE A 461 -18.68 -0.48 1.15
N TYR A 462 -17.41 -0.25 1.48
CA TYR A 462 -16.92 -0.25 2.86
C TYR A 462 -17.06 1.13 3.53
N LEU A 463 -17.09 2.20 2.75
CA LEU A 463 -16.96 3.56 3.28
C LEU A 463 -18.31 4.30 3.36
N HIS A 464 -18.97 4.51 2.22
CA HIS A 464 -20.16 5.37 2.15
C HIS A 464 -21.39 4.70 1.52
N ARG A 465 -21.22 3.58 0.79
CA ARG A 465 -22.31 2.75 0.25
C ARG A 465 -22.45 1.43 1.03
N TYR A 466 -22.54 1.52 2.35
CA TYR A 466 -22.49 0.37 3.28
C TYR A 466 -23.86 -0.28 3.58
N GLY A 467 -24.89 0.05 2.79
CA GLY A 467 -26.25 -0.42 3.06
C GLY A 467 -26.40 -1.94 2.99
N ASN A 468 -27.40 -2.46 3.70
CA ASN A 468 -27.81 -3.85 3.53
C ASN A 468 -28.65 -3.96 2.24
N PRO A 469 -28.29 -4.81 1.27
CA PRO A 469 -29.03 -4.95 0.01
C PRO A 469 -30.47 -5.47 0.22
N HIS A 470 -30.76 -6.06 1.38
CA HIS A 470 -32.10 -6.53 1.73
C HIS A 470 -33.01 -5.42 2.28
N SER A 471 -32.49 -4.23 2.53
CA SER A 471 -33.28 -3.08 3.00
C SER A 471 -34.02 -2.41 1.85
N ARG A 472 -35.34 -2.58 1.76
CA ARG A 472 -36.16 -2.08 0.64
C ARG A 472 -36.75 -0.69 0.81
N THR A 473 -36.55 -0.04 1.95
CA THR A 473 -37.26 1.20 2.31
C THR A 473 -36.45 2.49 2.16
N HIS A 474 -35.15 2.40 1.89
CA HIS A 474 -34.27 3.56 1.87
C HIS A 474 -33.14 3.43 0.84
N LEU A 475 -32.58 4.59 0.44
CA LEU A 475 -31.57 4.70 -0.61
C LEU A 475 -30.36 3.76 -0.40
N TYR A 476 -29.79 3.70 0.81
CA TYR A 476 -28.62 2.84 1.07
C TYR A 476 -28.82 1.37 0.69
N GLY A 477 -30.05 0.85 0.86
CA GLY A 477 -30.36 -0.53 0.51
C GLY A 477 -30.55 -0.68 -1.00
N TRP A 478 -31.23 0.26 -1.64
CA TRP A 478 -31.41 0.28 -3.11
C TRP A 478 -30.08 0.36 -3.87
N GLU A 479 -29.15 1.22 -3.43
CA GLU A 479 -27.81 1.33 -4.04
C GLU A 479 -27.00 0.03 -3.88
N SER A 480 -27.12 -0.62 -2.73
CA SER A 480 -26.41 -1.88 -2.44
C SER A 480 -27.00 -3.05 -3.23
N ASP A 481 -28.32 -3.12 -3.35
CA ASP A 481 -29.03 -4.12 -4.14
C ASP A 481 -28.69 -3.99 -5.64
N ALA A 482 -28.71 -2.76 -6.17
CA ALA A 482 -28.31 -2.50 -7.54
C ALA A 482 -26.87 -2.97 -7.83
N ALA A 483 -25.93 -2.73 -6.92
CA ALA A 483 -24.55 -3.18 -7.06
C ALA A 483 -24.41 -4.71 -6.98
N VAL A 484 -25.19 -5.38 -6.14
CA VAL A 484 -25.25 -6.85 -6.07
C VAL A 484 -25.77 -7.44 -7.38
N GLU A 485 -26.84 -6.89 -7.94
CA GLU A 485 -27.41 -7.39 -9.19
C GLU A 485 -26.52 -7.10 -10.41
N GLU A 486 -25.82 -5.97 -10.43
CA GLU A 486 -24.80 -5.67 -11.44
C GLU A 486 -23.64 -6.68 -11.37
N ALA A 487 -23.11 -6.93 -10.18
CA ALA A 487 -22.07 -7.94 -9.98
C ALA A 487 -22.55 -9.34 -10.40
N ARG A 488 -23.81 -9.69 -10.09
CA ARG A 488 -24.44 -10.95 -10.51
C ARG A 488 -24.47 -11.07 -12.03
N ALA A 489 -24.81 -10.00 -12.74
CA ALA A 489 -24.80 -9.96 -14.20
C ALA A 489 -23.38 -10.15 -14.77
N ARG A 490 -22.35 -9.55 -14.16
CA ARG A 490 -20.95 -9.73 -14.58
C ARG A 490 -20.47 -11.17 -14.38
N VAL A 491 -20.81 -11.80 -13.24
CA VAL A 491 -20.51 -13.22 -12.99
C VAL A 491 -21.23 -14.11 -14.01
N ALA A 492 -22.52 -13.85 -14.27
CA ALA A 492 -23.31 -14.62 -15.22
C ALA A 492 -22.77 -14.53 -16.65
N SER A 493 -22.38 -13.32 -17.09
CA SER A 493 -21.80 -13.06 -18.40
C SER A 493 -20.53 -13.87 -18.65
N LEU A 494 -19.63 -13.96 -17.67
CA LEU A 494 -18.37 -14.72 -17.78
C LEU A 494 -18.62 -16.21 -18.09
N VAL A 495 -19.66 -16.80 -17.53
CA VAL A 495 -19.98 -18.23 -17.68
C VAL A 495 -21.11 -18.50 -18.66
N GLY A 496 -21.59 -17.48 -19.38
CA GLY A 496 -22.69 -17.61 -20.35
C GLY A 496 -24.04 -18.00 -19.73
N ALA A 497 -24.30 -17.59 -18.48
CA ALA A 497 -25.54 -17.91 -17.75
C ALA A 497 -26.53 -16.72 -17.71
N ASP A 498 -27.80 -17.01 -17.36
CA ASP A 498 -28.73 -15.95 -16.96
C ASP A 498 -28.37 -15.48 -15.52
N PRO A 499 -28.41 -14.18 -15.20
CA PRO A 499 -28.16 -13.71 -13.82
C PRO A 499 -29.06 -14.40 -12.79
N ARG A 500 -30.24 -14.87 -13.21
CA ARG A 500 -31.15 -15.64 -12.36
C ARG A 500 -30.72 -17.09 -12.11
N GLU A 501 -29.59 -17.52 -12.64
CA GLU A 501 -29.01 -18.82 -12.34
C GLU A 501 -27.83 -18.70 -11.39
N ILE A 502 -27.41 -17.48 -11.02
CA ILE A 502 -26.28 -17.22 -10.14
C ILE A 502 -26.75 -16.94 -8.71
N PHE A 503 -26.21 -17.69 -7.75
CA PHE A 503 -26.48 -17.59 -6.32
C PHE A 503 -25.18 -17.34 -5.56
N PHE A 504 -25.09 -16.28 -4.77
CA PHE A 504 -23.88 -15.95 -4.02
C PHE A 504 -23.73 -16.82 -2.77
N THR A 505 -22.49 -17.22 -2.51
CA THR A 505 -22.07 -18.04 -1.37
C THR A 505 -20.80 -17.45 -0.75
N SER A 506 -20.29 -18.02 0.33
CA SER A 506 -18.99 -17.63 0.91
C SER A 506 -17.77 -18.17 0.14
N GLY A 507 -17.97 -19.02 -0.88
CA GLY A 507 -16.86 -19.60 -1.64
C GLY A 507 -17.21 -20.94 -2.28
N ALA A 508 -16.29 -21.49 -3.07
CA ALA A 508 -16.50 -22.77 -3.75
C ALA A 508 -16.72 -23.96 -2.81
N THR A 509 -16.17 -23.93 -1.59
CA THR A 509 -16.45 -24.96 -0.57
C THR A 509 -17.94 -25.00 -0.20
N GLU A 510 -18.56 -23.84 0.03
CA GLU A 510 -20.00 -23.74 0.30
C GLU A 510 -20.80 -24.13 -0.95
N CYS A 511 -20.39 -23.68 -2.15
CA CYS A 511 -21.04 -24.07 -3.40
C CYS A 511 -21.06 -25.59 -3.60
N ASN A 512 -19.91 -26.25 -3.43
CA ASN A 512 -19.80 -27.70 -3.60
C ASN A 512 -20.66 -28.45 -2.57
N ASN A 513 -20.73 -27.96 -1.32
CA ASN A 513 -21.62 -28.55 -0.31
C ASN A 513 -23.10 -28.40 -0.70
N ILE A 514 -23.53 -27.21 -1.15
CA ILE A 514 -24.90 -26.97 -1.60
C ILE A 514 -25.22 -27.83 -2.84
N ALA A 515 -24.31 -27.91 -3.81
CA ALA A 515 -24.51 -28.68 -5.02
C ALA A 515 -24.61 -30.18 -4.71
N VAL A 516 -23.62 -30.75 -4.01
CA VAL A 516 -23.55 -32.19 -3.75
C VAL A 516 -24.65 -32.63 -2.78
N LYS A 517 -24.72 -32.03 -1.59
CA LYS A 517 -25.69 -32.43 -0.56
C LYS A 517 -27.10 -31.99 -0.93
N GLY A 518 -27.25 -30.78 -1.47
CA GLY A 518 -28.56 -30.22 -1.79
C GLY A 518 -29.26 -30.96 -2.94
N VAL A 519 -28.55 -31.35 -4.01
CA VAL A 519 -29.12 -32.19 -5.08
C VAL A 519 -29.45 -33.57 -4.55
N ALA A 520 -28.48 -34.23 -3.89
CA ALA A 520 -28.65 -35.60 -3.40
C ALA A 520 -29.88 -35.70 -2.46
N ARG A 521 -30.00 -34.80 -1.48
CA ARG A 521 -31.13 -34.81 -0.54
C ARG A 521 -32.46 -34.47 -1.19
N PHE A 522 -32.50 -33.52 -2.13
CA PHE A 522 -33.75 -33.16 -2.82
C PHE A 522 -34.34 -34.34 -3.60
N TYR A 523 -33.49 -35.17 -4.22
CA TYR A 523 -33.92 -36.32 -5.05
C TYR A 523 -33.88 -37.67 -4.32
N ARG A 524 -33.61 -37.69 -3.00
CA ARG A 524 -33.35 -38.89 -2.19
C ARG A 524 -34.43 -39.97 -2.25
N ASP A 525 -35.68 -39.59 -2.49
CA ASP A 525 -36.81 -40.53 -2.52
C ASP A 525 -36.82 -41.38 -3.80
N ARG A 526 -36.14 -40.92 -4.86
CA ARG A 526 -36.07 -41.61 -6.16
C ARG A 526 -34.66 -42.01 -6.58
N ARG A 527 -33.65 -41.27 -6.12
CA ARG A 527 -32.26 -41.41 -6.56
C ARG A 527 -31.32 -41.30 -5.35
N ARG A 528 -30.52 -42.33 -5.11
CA ARG A 528 -29.63 -42.46 -3.94
C ARG A 528 -28.17 -42.72 -4.30
N HIS A 529 -27.84 -42.68 -5.58
CA HIS A 529 -26.48 -42.89 -6.06
C HIS A 529 -25.83 -41.57 -6.51
N VAL A 530 -24.59 -41.34 -6.09
CA VAL A 530 -23.76 -40.20 -6.51
C VAL A 530 -22.46 -40.71 -7.09
N ILE A 531 -22.03 -40.17 -8.21
CA ILE A 531 -20.76 -40.50 -8.85
C ILE A 531 -19.83 -39.29 -8.75
N THR A 532 -18.59 -39.51 -8.37
CA THR A 532 -17.55 -38.49 -8.35
C THR A 532 -16.18 -39.09 -8.68
N THR A 533 -15.12 -38.28 -8.77
CA THR A 533 -13.76 -38.76 -9.05
C THR A 533 -12.91 -38.78 -7.79
N GLN A 534 -11.91 -39.67 -7.73
CA GLN A 534 -10.94 -39.71 -6.62
C GLN A 534 -10.08 -38.44 -6.52
N THR A 535 -9.95 -37.70 -7.62
CA THR A 535 -9.14 -36.48 -7.73
C THR A 535 -9.88 -35.19 -7.42
N GLU A 536 -11.16 -35.25 -7.04
CA GLU A 536 -11.92 -34.06 -6.65
C GLU A 536 -11.28 -33.32 -5.48
N HIS A 537 -11.60 -32.02 -5.37
CA HIS A 537 -11.24 -31.26 -4.18
C HIS A 537 -11.90 -31.86 -2.92
N LYS A 538 -11.19 -31.82 -1.78
CA LYS A 538 -11.64 -32.38 -0.49
C LYS A 538 -13.08 -32.01 -0.10
N CYS A 539 -13.52 -30.79 -0.39
CA CYS A 539 -14.89 -30.37 -0.05
C CYS A 539 -15.98 -31.16 -0.80
N VAL A 540 -15.70 -31.73 -1.97
CA VAL A 540 -16.60 -32.67 -2.66
C VAL A 540 -16.46 -34.06 -2.05
N LEU A 541 -15.22 -34.57 -1.92
CA LEU A 541 -14.96 -35.90 -1.34
C LEU A 541 -15.56 -36.05 0.06
N ASP A 542 -15.36 -35.07 0.95
CA ASP A 542 -15.91 -35.11 2.31
C ASP A 542 -17.43 -34.88 2.33
N SER A 543 -17.98 -34.14 1.36
CA SER A 543 -19.43 -34.05 1.21
C SER A 543 -20.04 -35.39 0.80
N CYS A 544 -19.38 -36.11 -0.11
CA CYS A 544 -19.75 -37.46 -0.52
C CYS A 544 -19.63 -38.46 0.63
N ARG A 545 -18.52 -38.44 1.39
CA ARG A 545 -18.36 -39.28 2.60
C ARG A 545 -19.45 -39.03 3.62
N TYR A 546 -19.83 -37.77 3.81
CA TYR A 546 -20.94 -37.41 4.69
C TYR A 546 -22.29 -37.95 4.17
N LEU A 547 -22.54 -37.88 2.86
CA LEU A 547 -23.74 -38.49 2.27
C LEU A 547 -23.77 -40.02 2.42
N GLN A 548 -22.62 -40.70 2.39
CA GLN A 548 -22.55 -42.15 2.66
C GLN A 548 -23.04 -42.47 4.09
N GLN A 549 -22.73 -41.63 5.08
CA GLN A 549 -23.25 -41.76 6.44
C GLN A 549 -24.77 -41.54 6.51
N GLU A 550 -25.34 -40.77 5.58
CA GLU A 550 -26.79 -40.58 5.41
C GLU A 550 -27.47 -41.70 4.59
N GLY A 551 -26.72 -42.74 4.18
CA GLY A 551 -27.23 -43.88 3.44
C GLY A 551 -27.34 -43.68 1.93
N PHE A 552 -26.56 -42.77 1.35
CA PHE A 552 -26.35 -42.69 -0.11
C PHE A 552 -25.24 -43.65 -0.53
N ASP A 553 -25.38 -44.21 -1.73
CA ASP A 553 -24.29 -44.92 -2.38
C ASP A 553 -23.42 -43.92 -3.17
N VAL A 554 -22.11 -44.04 -3.06
CA VAL A 554 -21.16 -43.15 -3.73
C VAL A 554 -20.09 -43.95 -4.46
N THR A 555 -20.03 -43.76 -5.77
CA THR A 555 -18.95 -44.29 -6.61
C THR A 555 -17.85 -43.24 -6.78
N TYR A 556 -16.63 -43.58 -6.33
CA TYR A 556 -15.42 -42.77 -6.55
C TYR A 556 -14.63 -43.35 -7.73
N LEU A 557 -14.84 -42.79 -8.91
CA LEU A 557 -14.17 -43.23 -10.14
C LEU A 557 -12.65 -43.00 -10.05
N PRO A 558 -11.84 -44.01 -10.40
CA PRO A 558 -10.41 -43.80 -10.61
C PRO A 558 -10.21 -42.89 -11.83
N VAL A 559 -9.01 -42.31 -11.91
CA VAL A 559 -8.54 -41.61 -13.10
C VAL A 559 -7.43 -42.42 -13.74
N ARG A 560 -7.16 -42.17 -15.01
CA ARG A 560 -5.97 -42.70 -15.68
C ARG A 560 -4.71 -42.03 -15.10
N SER A 561 -3.53 -42.56 -15.44
CA SER A 561 -2.24 -42.00 -15.00
C SER A 561 -2.00 -40.56 -15.48
N ASP A 562 -2.68 -40.13 -16.54
CA ASP A 562 -2.65 -38.74 -17.02
C ASP A 562 -3.66 -37.82 -16.32
N GLY A 563 -4.42 -38.33 -15.33
CA GLY A 563 -5.40 -37.59 -14.55
C GLY A 563 -6.78 -37.41 -15.21
N LEU A 564 -6.97 -37.90 -16.44
CA LEU A 564 -8.26 -37.85 -17.12
C LEU A 564 -9.18 -38.98 -16.65
N VAL A 565 -10.48 -38.68 -16.57
CA VAL A 565 -11.50 -39.69 -16.29
C VAL A 565 -11.69 -40.62 -17.49
N ASP A 566 -11.86 -41.91 -17.22
CA ASP A 566 -12.27 -42.87 -18.26
C ASP A 566 -13.77 -42.73 -18.52
N LEU A 567 -14.12 -42.24 -19.71
CA LEU A 567 -15.51 -42.00 -20.11
C LEU A 567 -16.34 -43.28 -20.22
N ALA A 568 -15.72 -44.42 -20.55
CA ALA A 568 -16.42 -45.70 -20.61
C ALA A 568 -16.82 -46.17 -19.21
N GLN A 569 -15.89 -46.06 -18.24
CA GLN A 569 -16.19 -46.37 -16.84
C GLN A 569 -17.22 -45.43 -16.24
N LEU A 570 -17.17 -44.13 -16.60
CA LEU A 570 -18.20 -43.18 -16.20
C LEU A 570 -19.57 -43.60 -16.74
N GLU A 571 -19.65 -43.98 -18.01
CA GLU A 571 -20.90 -44.39 -18.63
C GLU A 571 -21.48 -45.65 -17.98
N GLU A 572 -20.64 -46.65 -17.69
CA GLU A 572 -21.02 -47.89 -17.02
C GLU A 572 -21.46 -47.66 -15.56
N ALA A 573 -20.82 -46.73 -14.87
CA ALA A 573 -21.16 -46.40 -13.48
C ALA A 573 -22.53 -45.70 -13.36
N ILE A 574 -23.06 -45.08 -14.43
CA ILE A 574 -24.36 -44.40 -14.38
C ILE A 574 -25.50 -45.43 -14.36
N ARG A 575 -26.20 -45.44 -13.22
CA ARG A 575 -27.39 -46.27 -12.96
C ARG A 575 -28.69 -45.45 -12.99
N PRO A 576 -29.86 -46.09 -13.13
CA PRO A 576 -31.16 -45.40 -13.10
C PRO A 576 -31.45 -44.57 -11.83
N ASP A 577 -30.86 -44.97 -10.70
CA ASP A 577 -30.97 -44.29 -9.39
C ASP A 577 -29.88 -43.21 -9.16
N THR A 578 -29.10 -42.87 -10.17
CA THR A 578 -28.03 -41.85 -10.09
C THR A 578 -28.61 -40.44 -10.04
N ALA A 579 -28.42 -39.78 -8.89
CA ALA A 579 -28.86 -38.42 -8.63
C ALA A 579 -27.93 -37.37 -9.24
N LEU A 580 -26.62 -37.58 -9.10
CA LEU A 580 -25.60 -36.58 -9.39
C LEU A 580 -24.31 -37.24 -9.89
N VAL A 581 -23.71 -36.62 -10.90
CA VAL A 581 -22.32 -36.84 -11.31
C VAL A 581 -21.56 -35.54 -11.04
N SER A 582 -20.51 -35.60 -10.22
CA SER A 582 -19.67 -34.44 -9.86
C SER A 582 -18.23 -34.66 -10.31
N VAL A 583 -17.83 -33.92 -11.34
CA VAL A 583 -16.47 -33.89 -11.89
C VAL A 583 -16.02 -32.44 -12.01
N MET A 584 -14.86 -32.12 -11.44
CA MET A 584 -14.28 -30.79 -11.46
C MET A 584 -13.74 -30.45 -12.85
N ALA A 585 -13.87 -29.18 -13.24
CA ALA A 585 -13.44 -28.69 -14.55
C ALA A 585 -11.91 -28.75 -14.75
N VAL A 586 -11.17 -28.23 -13.77
CA VAL A 586 -9.71 -28.14 -13.77
C VAL A 586 -9.21 -28.57 -12.41
N ASN A 587 -8.34 -29.57 -12.37
CA ASN A 587 -7.79 -30.05 -11.10
C ASN A 587 -6.88 -29.00 -10.44
N ASN A 588 -7.06 -28.77 -9.14
CA ASN A 588 -6.31 -27.74 -8.41
C ASN A 588 -4.85 -28.12 -8.06
N GLU A 589 -4.49 -29.41 -8.13
CA GLU A 589 -3.13 -29.89 -7.85
C GLU A 589 -2.35 -30.08 -9.15
N ILE A 590 -2.90 -30.84 -10.10
CA ILE A 590 -2.22 -31.23 -11.34
C ILE A 590 -2.69 -30.46 -12.58
N GLY A 591 -3.67 -29.56 -12.48
CA GLY A 591 -4.04 -28.66 -13.58
C GLY A 591 -4.73 -29.33 -14.78
N VAL A 592 -4.98 -30.64 -14.72
CA VAL A 592 -5.65 -31.40 -15.78
C VAL A 592 -7.08 -30.89 -15.98
N VAL A 593 -7.45 -30.68 -17.24
CA VAL A 593 -8.76 -30.21 -17.67
C VAL A 593 -9.60 -31.41 -18.10
N GLN A 594 -10.75 -31.61 -17.47
CA GLN A 594 -11.63 -32.74 -17.79
C GLN A 594 -12.50 -32.44 -19.05
N PRO A 595 -12.88 -33.47 -19.83
CA PRO A 595 -13.73 -33.34 -21.02
C PRO A 595 -15.21 -33.13 -20.64
N LEU A 596 -15.53 -31.91 -20.19
CA LEU A 596 -16.85 -31.59 -19.63
C LEU A 596 -18.00 -31.67 -20.65
N GLU A 597 -17.73 -31.44 -21.93
CA GLU A 597 -18.75 -31.52 -22.99
C GLU A 597 -19.20 -32.97 -23.18
N GLU A 598 -18.25 -33.90 -23.27
CA GLU A 598 -18.47 -35.33 -23.40
C GLU A 598 -19.14 -35.90 -22.14
N ILE A 599 -18.65 -35.54 -20.95
CA ILE A 599 -19.28 -35.90 -19.68
C ILE A 599 -20.73 -35.40 -19.65
N GLY A 600 -20.95 -34.15 -20.06
CA GLY A 600 -22.28 -33.54 -20.13
C GLY A 600 -23.23 -34.25 -21.10
N ARG A 601 -22.71 -34.74 -22.24
CA ARG A 601 -23.43 -35.53 -23.24
C ARG A 601 -23.82 -36.91 -22.67
N ILE A 602 -22.88 -37.63 -22.04
CA ILE A 602 -23.15 -38.94 -21.42
C ILE A 602 -24.22 -38.81 -20.32
N CYS A 603 -24.08 -37.83 -19.43
CA CYS A 603 -25.08 -37.56 -18.39
C CYS A 603 -26.47 -37.30 -19.00
N LYS A 604 -26.53 -36.52 -20.08
CA LYS A 604 -27.76 -36.22 -20.81
C LYS A 604 -28.40 -37.47 -21.41
N GLU A 605 -27.63 -38.31 -22.08
CA GLU A 605 -28.12 -39.55 -22.71
C GLU A 605 -28.64 -40.56 -21.68
N LYS A 606 -28.02 -40.64 -20.50
CA LYS A 606 -28.42 -41.54 -19.41
C LYS A 606 -29.49 -40.97 -18.48
N GLY A 607 -30.05 -39.78 -18.76
CA GLY A 607 -31.10 -39.18 -17.95
C GLY A 607 -30.66 -38.71 -16.55
N VAL A 608 -29.36 -38.47 -16.36
CA VAL A 608 -28.82 -37.67 -15.26
C VAL A 608 -28.93 -36.19 -15.67
N PRO A 609 -29.37 -35.27 -14.78
CA PRO A 609 -29.61 -33.88 -15.16
C PRO A 609 -28.48 -33.28 -16.02
N MET A 610 -28.87 -32.91 -17.24
CA MET A 610 -28.07 -32.79 -18.47
C MET A 610 -26.99 -31.69 -18.45
N GLY A 611 -25.83 -31.90 -19.09
CA GLY A 611 -24.77 -30.88 -19.24
C GLY A 611 -24.25 -30.32 -17.90
N ILE A 612 -23.55 -29.18 -17.92
CA ILE A 612 -23.19 -28.48 -16.67
C ILE A 612 -24.47 -27.91 -16.03
N GLY A 613 -25.11 -28.69 -15.17
CA GLY A 613 -26.34 -28.30 -14.46
C GLY A 613 -26.06 -27.44 -13.23
N LEU A 614 -24.92 -27.68 -12.59
CA LEU A 614 -24.41 -26.92 -11.45
C LEU A 614 -22.94 -26.56 -11.70
N MET A 615 -22.52 -25.37 -11.30
CA MET A 615 -21.11 -24.98 -11.37
C MET A 615 -20.74 -24.15 -10.15
N SER A 616 -19.62 -24.51 -9.51
CA SER A 616 -19.09 -23.80 -8.36
C SER A 616 -18.00 -22.84 -8.78
N LEU A 617 -18.14 -21.57 -8.37
CA LEU A 617 -17.22 -20.49 -8.70
C LEU A 617 -16.64 -19.88 -7.43
N SER A 618 -15.38 -19.44 -7.50
CA SER A 618 -14.69 -18.77 -6.39
C SER A 618 -13.93 -17.55 -6.87
N ALA A 619 -14.11 -16.42 -6.17
CA ALA A 619 -13.49 -15.16 -6.55
C ALA A 619 -11.98 -15.15 -6.35
N HIS A 620 -11.48 -15.70 -5.24
CA HIS A 620 -10.04 -15.66 -4.90
C HIS A 620 -9.16 -16.59 -5.72
N LYS A 621 -9.71 -17.27 -6.72
CA LYS A 621 -8.97 -18.02 -7.75
C LYS A 621 -8.87 -17.24 -9.07
N ILE A 622 -9.52 -16.08 -9.16
CA ILE A 622 -9.56 -15.21 -10.34
C ILE A 622 -9.27 -13.75 -9.99
N TYR A 623 -8.38 -13.51 -9.02
CA TYR A 623 -7.97 -12.18 -8.54
C TYR A 623 -9.07 -11.36 -7.85
N GLY A 624 -10.13 -12.03 -7.41
CA GLY A 624 -11.16 -11.46 -6.53
C GLY A 624 -10.88 -11.66 -5.04
N PRO A 625 -11.75 -11.12 -4.16
CA PRO A 625 -11.58 -11.25 -2.71
C PRO A 625 -11.85 -12.69 -2.20
N LYS A 626 -11.23 -13.03 -1.07
CA LYS A 626 -11.53 -14.27 -0.33
C LYS A 626 -12.89 -14.13 0.38
N GLY A 627 -13.54 -15.26 0.68
CA GLY A 627 -14.80 -15.27 1.41
C GLY A 627 -16.05 -14.99 0.57
N VAL A 628 -15.95 -15.07 -0.76
CA VAL A 628 -17.10 -15.02 -1.67
C VAL A 628 -16.95 -16.01 -2.82
N GLY A 629 -18.06 -16.59 -3.21
CA GLY A 629 -18.20 -17.47 -4.36
C GLY A 629 -19.60 -17.37 -4.96
N ALA A 630 -19.83 -18.15 -6.00
CA ALA A 630 -21.15 -18.25 -6.61
C ALA A 630 -21.43 -19.68 -7.06
N LEU A 631 -22.68 -20.10 -6.90
CA LEU A 631 -23.22 -21.31 -7.44
C LEU A 631 -24.06 -20.94 -8.66
N TYR A 632 -23.68 -21.47 -9.82
CA TYR A 632 -24.59 -21.55 -10.96
C TYR A 632 -25.52 -22.73 -10.73
N LEU A 633 -26.83 -22.49 -10.83
CA LEU A 633 -27.87 -23.50 -10.76
C LEU A 633 -28.80 -23.32 -11.95
N ARG A 634 -28.75 -24.28 -12.88
CA ARG A 634 -29.54 -24.23 -14.11
C ARG A 634 -31.04 -24.16 -13.84
N ARG A 635 -31.69 -23.20 -14.50
CA ARG A 635 -33.14 -22.96 -14.40
C ARG A 635 -33.94 -23.74 -15.44
N ARG A 636 -33.36 -24.04 -16.62
CA ARG A 636 -34.02 -24.82 -17.68
C ARG A 636 -33.06 -25.83 -18.33
N PRO A 637 -33.34 -27.14 -18.26
CA PRO A 637 -34.33 -27.79 -17.39
C PRO A 637 -34.07 -27.45 -15.92
N ARG A 638 -35.14 -27.35 -15.12
CA ARG A 638 -35.06 -26.84 -13.74
C ARG A 638 -34.40 -27.87 -12.83
N ILE A 639 -33.27 -27.51 -12.25
CA ILE A 639 -32.63 -28.28 -11.17
C ILE A 639 -33.10 -27.73 -9.83
N ARG A 640 -33.33 -28.63 -8.88
CA ARG A 640 -33.77 -28.31 -7.53
C ARG A 640 -32.73 -28.80 -6.54
N VAL A 641 -32.51 -28.01 -5.50
CA VAL A 641 -31.57 -28.31 -4.42
C VAL A 641 -32.23 -27.99 -3.09
N GLU A 642 -31.93 -28.81 -2.09
CA GLU A 642 -32.29 -28.52 -0.71
C GLU A 642 -31.29 -27.50 -0.12
N PRO A 643 -31.77 -26.36 0.40
CA PRO A 643 -30.92 -25.35 1.03
C PRO A 643 -30.18 -25.93 2.23
N GLN A 644 -28.87 -25.66 2.34
CA GLN A 644 -28.07 -26.08 3.50
C GLN A 644 -28.11 -25.06 4.65
N MET A 645 -28.53 -23.83 4.37
CA MET A 645 -28.47 -22.69 5.29
C MET A 645 -29.86 -22.10 5.49
N SER A 646 -30.41 -22.32 6.68
CA SER A 646 -31.71 -21.80 7.10
C SER A 646 -31.64 -20.30 7.43
N GLY A 647 -32.72 -19.58 7.14
CA GLY A 647 -32.83 -18.13 7.39
C GLY A 647 -33.87 -17.49 6.48
N GLY A 648 -33.91 -16.16 6.42
CA GLY A 648 -34.99 -15.36 5.81
C GLY A 648 -35.20 -15.49 4.29
N GLY A 649 -34.70 -16.54 3.65
CA GLY A 649 -35.01 -16.86 2.25
C GLY A 649 -34.27 -15.99 1.23
N GLN A 650 -33.15 -15.37 1.61
CA GLN A 650 -32.26 -14.69 0.67
C GLN A 650 -31.77 -15.64 -0.43
N GLU A 651 -31.27 -15.07 -1.53
CA GLU A 651 -30.84 -15.83 -2.72
C GLU A 651 -31.94 -16.83 -3.15
N ARG A 652 -33.19 -16.37 -3.11
CA ARG A 652 -34.41 -17.10 -3.52
C ARG A 652 -34.61 -18.42 -2.78
N GLY A 653 -34.27 -18.41 -1.50
CA GLY A 653 -34.42 -19.55 -0.60
C GLY A 653 -33.31 -20.60 -0.70
N ILE A 654 -32.33 -20.45 -1.60
CA ILE A 654 -31.24 -21.43 -1.76
C ILE A 654 -30.13 -21.20 -0.74
N ARG A 655 -29.82 -19.92 -0.44
CA ARG A 655 -28.72 -19.54 0.45
C ARG A 655 -29.14 -18.33 1.30
N SER A 656 -29.60 -18.61 2.50
CA SER A 656 -30.01 -17.55 3.45
C SER A 656 -28.81 -16.78 4.01
N GLY A 657 -29.06 -15.55 4.46
CA GLY A 657 -28.07 -14.66 5.07
C GLY A 657 -27.85 -13.38 4.28
N THR A 658 -27.33 -12.35 4.95
CA THR A 658 -27.01 -11.07 4.31
C THR A 658 -26.00 -11.29 3.18
N VAL A 659 -26.27 -10.70 2.02
CA VAL A 659 -25.35 -10.78 0.87
C VAL A 659 -24.24 -9.75 1.12
N PRO A 660 -22.95 -10.16 1.15
CA PRO A 660 -21.86 -9.24 1.48
C PRO A 660 -21.54 -8.35 0.27
N THR A 661 -22.25 -7.22 0.13
CA THR A 661 -22.16 -6.30 -1.02
C THR A 661 -20.72 -6.01 -1.47
N PRO A 662 -19.76 -5.62 -0.60
CA PRO A 662 -18.40 -5.31 -1.05
C PRO A 662 -17.71 -6.53 -1.69
N LEU A 663 -17.89 -7.72 -1.11
CA LEU A 663 -17.25 -8.94 -1.64
C LEU A 663 -17.87 -9.36 -2.98
N VAL A 664 -19.19 -9.26 -3.09
CA VAL A 664 -19.93 -9.56 -4.32
C VAL A 664 -19.53 -8.61 -5.45
N VAL A 665 -19.45 -7.30 -5.17
CA VAL A 665 -18.95 -6.31 -6.13
C VAL A 665 -17.54 -6.65 -6.58
N GLY A 666 -16.65 -7.00 -5.64
CA GLY A 666 -15.29 -7.42 -5.96
C GLY A 666 -15.25 -8.66 -6.85
N PHE A 667 -16.13 -9.63 -6.61
CA PHE A 667 -16.24 -10.81 -7.46
C PHE A 667 -16.76 -10.47 -8.87
N GLY A 668 -17.78 -9.62 -8.99
CA GLY A 668 -18.27 -9.13 -10.27
C GLY A 668 -17.18 -8.40 -11.08
N ALA A 669 -16.41 -7.52 -10.43
CA ALA A 669 -15.28 -6.83 -11.05
C ALA A 669 -14.18 -7.80 -11.50
N ALA A 670 -13.88 -8.82 -10.68
CA ALA A 670 -12.90 -9.85 -11.02
C ALA A 670 -13.34 -10.64 -12.26
N CYS A 671 -14.63 -11.00 -12.35
CA CYS A 671 -15.19 -11.69 -13.52
C CYS A 671 -15.15 -10.82 -14.79
N GLU A 672 -15.45 -9.53 -14.68
CA GLU A 672 -15.38 -8.60 -15.80
C GLU A 672 -13.95 -8.45 -16.35
N ILE A 673 -12.97 -8.31 -15.44
CA ILE A 673 -11.57 -8.24 -15.82
C ILE A 673 -11.11 -9.57 -16.44
N ALA A 674 -11.50 -10.70 -15.85
CA ALA A 674 -11.20 -12.01 -16.39
C ALA A 674 -11.75 -12.14 -17.82
N ALA A 675 -12.99 -11.74 -18.10
CA ALA A 675 -13.56 -11.77 -19.45
C ALA A 675 -12.76 -10.94 -20.47
N LYS A 676 -12.19 -9.80 -20.05
CA LYS A 676 -11.39 -8.92 -20.92
C LYS A 676 -9.96 -9.42 -21.16
N GLU A 677 -9.35 -10.05 -20.15
CA GLU A 677 -7.93 -10.37 -20.15
C GLU A 677 -7.63 -11.88 -20.30
N MET A 678 -8.65 -12.75 -20.35
CA MET A 678 -8.49 -14.20 -20.36
C MET A 678 -7.50 -14.67 -21.44
N ASP A 679 -7.68 -14.22 -22.69
CA ASP A 679 -6.84 -14.64 -23.82
C ASP A 679 -5.39 -14.17 -23.70
N TYR A 680 -5.18 -12.98 -23.12
CA TYR A 680 -3.85 -12.45 -22.88
C TYR A 680 -3.16 -13.19 -21.74
N ASP A 681 -3.86 -13.35 -20.61
CA ASP A 681 -3.36 -14.05 -19.42
C ASP A 681 -3.04 -15.51 -19.74
N HIS A 682 -3.90 -16.18 -20.53
CA HIS A 682 -3.71 -17.57 -20.94
C HIS A 682 -2.45 -17.75 -21.79
N ARG A 683 -2.28 -16.94 -22.85
CA ARG A 683 -1.08 -16.98 -23.70
C ARG A 683 0.19 -16.69 -22.92
N ARG A 684 0.13 -15.73 -21.99
CA ARG A 684 1.27 -15.39 -21.14
C ARG A 684 1.60 -16.50 -20.15
N ALA A 685 0.60 -17.11 -19.51
CA ALA A 685 0.79 -18.24 -18.62
C ALA A 685 1.43 -19.42 -19.34
N ALA A 686 0.96 -19.75 -20.55
CA ALA A 686 1.51 -20.83 -21.37
C ALA A 686 2.99 -20.59 -21.72
N ALA A 687 3.34 -19.37 -22.15
CA ALA A 687 4.73 -19.02 -22.46
C ALA A 687 5.65 -19.10 -21.22
N LEU A 688 5.14 -18.74 -20.03
CA LEU A 688 5.88 -18.83 -18.78
C LEU A 688 6.01 -20.27 -18.29
N GLN A 689 4.97 -21.08 -18.44
CA GLN A 689 4.96 -22.51 -18.10
C GLN A 689 5.99 -23.28 -18.91
N GLN A 690 5.99 -23.09 -20.24
CA GLN A 690 6.94 -23.78 -21.12
C GLN A 690 8.38 -23.40 -20.74
N ARG A 691 8.64 -22.11 -20.53
CA ARG A 691 9.98 -21.64 -20.12
C ARG A 691 10.42 -22.22 -18.78
N LEU A 692 9.50 -22.34 -17.81
CA LEU A 692 9.79 -22.93 -16.51
C LEU A 692 10.16 -24.41 -16.67
N LEU A 693 9.35 -25.15 -17.43
CA LEU A 693 9.58 -26.57 -17.69
C LEU A 693 10.93 -26.78 -18.39
N ASP A 694 11.19 -26.06 -19.49
CA ASP A 694 12.45 -26.16 -20.24
C ASP A 694 13.65 -25.81 -19.35
N GLY A 695 13.53 -24.78 -18.52
CA GLY A 695 14.61 -24.33 -17.63
C GLY A 695 14.93 -25.30 -16.50
N ILE A 696 13.93 -26.04 -16.01
CA ILE A 696 14.11 -27.08 -15.00
C ILE A 696 14.69 -28.33 -15.65
N CYS A 697 14.08 -28.82 -16.74
CA CYS A 697 14.53 -30.04 -17.42
C CYS A 697 15.93 -29.90 -18.06
N ALA A 698 16.42 -28.68 -18.30
CA ALA A 698 17.78 -28.44 -18.76
C ALA A 698 18.85 -28.54 -17.66
N GLN A 699 18.47 -28.48 -16.39
CA GLN A 699 19.39 -28.46 -15.24
C GLN A 699 19.21 -29.65 -14.30
N VAL A 700 18.02 -30.25 -14.29
CA VAL A 700 17.66 -31.33 -13.38
C VAL A 700 17.20 -32.53 -14.19
N ASP A 701 17.91 -33.65 -14.00
CA ASP A 701 17.55 -34.93 -14.59
C ASP A 701 16.38 -35.59 -13.82
N GLU A 702 15.72 -36.56 -14.44
CA GLU A 702 14.69 -37.40 -13.79
C GLU A 702 13.51 -36.62 -13.18
N VAL A 703 13.04 -35.61 -13.94
CA VAL A 703 11.83 -34.82 -13.63
C VAL A 703 10.62 -35.40 -14.35
N VAL A 704 9.55 -35.70 -13.61
CA VAL A 704 8.30 -36.26 -14.14
C VAL A 704 7.18 -35.24 -14.04
N ILE A 705 6.40 -35.09 -15.11
CA ILE A 705 5.20 -34.23 -15.11
C ILE A 705 4.00 -35.04 -14.63
N ASN A 706 3.30 -34.53 -13.62
CA ASN A 706 2.11 -35.18 -13.08
C ASN A 706 0.85 -34.72 -13.82
N GLY A 707 0.24 -35.62 -14.60
CA GLY A 707 -0.97 -35.41 -15.39
C GLY A 707 -0.70 -34.97 -16.85
N SER A 708 -1.73 -34.93 -17.69
CA SER A 708 -1.62 -34.59 -19.11
C SER A 708 -1.01 -33.21 -19.37
N MET A 709 -0.13 -33.08 -20.37
CA MET A 709 0.34 -31.78 -20.88
C MET A 709 -0.55 -31.21 -21.97
N GLU A 710 -1.26 -32.08 -22.70
CA GLU A 710 -2.19 -31.68 -23.77
C GLU A 710 -3.47 -31.08 -23.18
N HIS A 711 -4.02 -31.71 -22.15
CA HIS A 711 -5.27 -31.29 -21.50
C HIS A 711 -4.99 -30.60 -20.17
N ARG A 712 -4.32 -29.45 -20.20
CA ARG A 712 -3.85 -28.74 -18.99
C ARG A 712 -4.18 -27.25 -18.99
N TYR A 713 -4.50 -26.73 -17.81
CA TYR A 713 -4.49 -25.29 -17.57
C TYR A 713 -3.04 -24.78 -17.45
N PRO A 714 -2.58 -23.86 -18.32
CA PRO A 714 -1.18 -23.46 -18.37
C PRO A 714 -0.67 -22.75 -17.11
N GLY A 715 -1.57 -22.21 -16.28
CA GLY A 715 -1.17 -21.60 -15.02
C GLY A 715 -0.77 -22.59 -13.93
N ASN A 716 -0.91 -23.90 -14.16
CA ASN A 716 -0.52 -24.96 -13.23
C ASN A 716 0.56 -25.87 -13.86
N LEU A 717 1.65 -26.10 -13.13
CA LEU A 717 2.65 -27.09 -13.47
C LEU A 717 2.96 -27.91 -12.22
N ASN A 718 2.81 -29.24 -12.29
CA ASN A 718 3.08 -30.13 -11.18
C ASN A 718 4.16 -31.14 -11.61
N LEU A 719 5.29 -31.12 -10.90
CA LEU A 719 6.48 -31.90 -11.23
C LEU A 719 6.90 -32.74 -10.04
N SER A 720 7.25 -34.01 -10.26
CA SER A 720 7.95 -34.86 -9.29
C SER A 720 9.44 -34.89 -9.61
N PHE A 721 10.26 -34.82 -8.56
CA PHE A 721 11.72 -34.87 -8.67
C PHE A 721 12.23 -36.18 -8.08
N ALA A 722 12.79 -37.06 -8.91
CA ALA A 722 13.29 -38.33 -8.43
C ALA A 722 14.57 -38.16 -7.59
N TYR A 723 14.81 -39.10 -6.67
CA TYR A 723 16.03 -39.19 -5.86
C TYR A 723 16.31 -38.01 -4.92
N VAL A 724 15.30 -37.18 -4.64
CA VAL A 724 15.37 -36.06 -3.69
C VAL A 724 14.53 -36.39 -2.45
N GLU A 725 14.84 -35.80 -1.30
CA GLU A 725 14.01 -35.90 -0.10
C GLU A 725 13.07 -34.68 -0.02
N GLY A 726 11.76 -34.92 0.12
CA GLY A 726 10.71 -33.91 -0.08
C GLY A 726 10.78 -32.71 0.88
N GLU A 727 11.12 -32.93 2.15
CA GLU A 727 11.24 -31.84 3.13
C GLU A 727 12.46 -30.97 2.81
N SER A 728 13.58 -31.60 2.45
CA SER A 728 14.79 -30.92 1.98
C SER A 728 14.53 -30.06 0.73
N LEU A 729 13.70 -30.53 -0.21
CA LEU A 729 13.34 -29.78 -1.42
C LEU A 729 12.57 -28.49 -1.07
N LEU A 730 11.54 -28.58 -0.21
CA LEU A 730 10.79 -27.41 0.23
C LEU A 730 11.66 -26.45 1.06
N MET A 731 12.58 -26.98 1.87
CA MET A 731 13.55 -26.17 2.61
C MET A 731 14.62 -25.54 1.71
N GLY A 732 14.90 -26.10 0.54
CA GLY A 732 15.78 -25.50 -0.47
C GLY A 732 15.10 -24.33 -1.20
N LEU A 733 13.78 -24.41 -1.41
CA LEU A 733 12.97 -23.42 -2.14
C LEU A 733 12.47 -22.24 -1.27
N LYS A 734 13.17 -21.86 -0.20
CA LYS A 734 12.72 -20.81 0.77
C LYS A 734 12.41 -19.45 0.16
N GLU A 735 13.05 -19.11 -0.96
CA GLU A 735 12.86 -17.85 -1.68
C GLU A 735 11.61 -17.87 -2.57
N VAL A 736 10.91 -19.00 -2.65
CA VAL A 736 9.79 -19.25 -3.55
C VAL A 736 8.64 -19.89 -2.78
N ALA A 737 7.49 -19.21 -2.74
CA ALA A 737 6.29 -19.80 -2.18
C ALA A 737 5.65 -20.74 -3.20
N VAL A 738 5.86 -22.04 -3.01
CA VAL A 738 5.26 -23.16 -3.76
C VAL A 738 4.53 -24.11 -2.81
N SER A 739 3.90 -25.15 -3.34
CA SER A 739 3.22 -26.15 -2.53
C SER A 739 3.48 -27.56 -3.05
N SER A 740 3.63 -28.54 -2.15
CA SER A 740 3.71 -29.97 -2.50
C SER A 740 2.33 -30.64 -2.67
N GLY A 741 1.24 -29.90 -2.45
CA GLY A 741 -0.14 -30.39 -2.61
C GLY A 741 -1.18 -29.28 -2.59
N SER A 742 -2.43 -29.60 -2.24
CA SER A 742 -3.44 -28.57 -2.00
C SER A 742 -3.16 -27.80 -0.70
N ALA A 743 -3.51 -26.50 -0.63
CA ALA A 743 -3.41 -25.73 0.62
C ALA A 743 -4.28 -26.31 1.74
N CYS A 744 -5.29 -27.12 1.42
CA CYS A 744 -6.15 -27.80 2.39
C CYS A 744 -5.49 -29.06 2.99
N THR A 745 -4.41 -29.56 2.38
CA THR A 745 -3.65 -30.74 2.83
C THR A 745 -2.22 -30.40 3.27
N SER A 746 -1.81 -29.12 3.21
CA SER A 746 -0.44 -28.68 3.55
C SER A 746 -0.07 -28.82 5.04
N ALA A 747 -1.05 -29.10 5.90
CA ALA A 747 -0.82 -29.32 7.34
C ALA A 747 -0.63 -30.80 7.71
N SER A 748 -0.95 -31.74 6.81
CA SER A 748 -0.75 -33.18 7.03
C SER A 748 0.54 -33.66 6.38
N LEU A 749 1.30 -34.50 7.06
CA LEU A 749 2.46 -35.21 6.51
C LEU A 749 2.09 -36.27 5.45
N GLU A 750 0.82 -36.47 5.16
CA GLU A 750 0.39 -37.49 4.20
C GLU A 750 0.65 -37.04 2.73
N PRO A 751 1.10 -37.96 1.85
CA PRO A 751 1.33 -37.65 0.45
C PRO A 751 0.01 -37.36 -0.27
N SER A 752 0.09 -36.57 -1.35
CA SER A 752 -1.10 -36.14 -2.12
C SER A 752 -1.96 -37.33 -2.54
N TYR A 753 -3.23 -37.30 -2.13
CA TYR A 753 -4.23 -38.28 -2.55
C TYR A 753 -4.54 -38.20 -4.06
N VAL A 754 -4.30 -37.03 -4.68
CA VAL A 754 -4.44 -36.87 -6.13
C VAL A 754 -3.33 -37.62 -6.85
N LEU A 755 -2.08 -37.43 -6.46
CA LEU A 755 -0.95 -38.14 -7.08
C LEU A 755 -1.05 -39.66 -6.86
N ARG A 756 -1.49 -40.08 -5.67
CA ARG A 756 -1.78 -41.49 -5.41
C ARG A 756 -2.86 -42.06 -6.33
N ALA A 757 -3.91 -41.28 -6.63
CA ALA A 757 -4.96 -41.69 -7.56
C ALA A 757 -4.48 -41.79 -9.01
N LEU A 758 -3.40 -41.10 -9.38
CA LEU A 758 -2.71 -41.24 -10.68
C LEU A 758 -1.82 -42.51 -10.72
N GLY A 759 -1.59 -43.15 -9.57
CA GLY A 759 -0.65 -44.28 -9.45
C GLY A 759 0.81 -43.84 -9.29
N VAL A 760 1.07 -42.58 -8.90
CA VAL A 760 2.41 -42.11 -8.56
C VAL A 760 2.86 -42.80 -7.28
N GLU A 761 4.10 -43.32 -7.27
CA GLU A 761 4.69 -43.95 -6.10
C GLU A 761 4.77 -42.97 -4.92
N GLU A 762 4.69 -43.50 -3.69
CA GLU A 762 4.59 -42.69 -2.48
C GLU A 762 5.78 -41.73 -2.31
N ASP A 763 6.99 -42.24 -2.56
CA ASP A 763 8.23 -41.46 -2.48
C ASP A 763 8.22 -40.29 -3.48
N MET A 764 7.77 -40.53 -4.73
CA MET A 764 7.64 -39.50 -5.76
C MET A 764 6.54 -38.48 -5.44
N ALA A 765 5.47 -38.90 -4.76
CA ALA A 765 4.42 -38.00 -4.34
C ALA A 765 4.91 -37.00 -3.26
N HIS A 766 5.87 -37.39 -2.42
CA HIS A 766 6.50 -36.50 -1.43
C HIS A 766 7.48 -35.50 -2.05
N THR A 767 8.09 -35.84 -3.19
CA THR A 767 9.02 -34.98 -3.93
C THR A 767 8.34 -34.18 -5.03
N SER A 768 7.01 -34.06 -4.98
CA SER A 768 6.24 -33.33 -5.97
C SER A 768 6.04 -31.87 -5.57
N ILE A 769 6.23 -30.96 -6.53
CA ILE A 769 6.02 -29.52 -6.35
C ILE A 769 5.03 -29.01 -7.41
N ARG A 770 4.02 -28.28 -6.92
CA ARG A 770 3.09 -27.50 -7.74
C ARG A 770 3.55 -26.05 -7.83
N PHE A 771 3.79 -25.64 -9.07
CA PHE A 771 4.07 -24.27 -9.46
C PHE A 771 2.82 -23.61 -10.03
N GLY A 772 2.45 -22.48 -9.45
CA GLY A 772 1.29 -21.67 -9.80
C GLY A 772 1.67 -20.34 -10.46
N ILE A 773 1.31 -20.21 -11.72
CA ILE A 773 1.59 -19.03 -12.55
C ILE A 773 0.33 -18.19 -12.67
N GLY A 774 0.48 -16.87 -12.54
CA GLY A 774 -0.63 -15.92 -12.62
C GLY A 774 -0.28 -14.61 -13.33
N ARG A 775 -1.24 -13.69 -13.35
CA ARG A 775 -1.21 -12.40 -14.05
C ARG A 775 0.00 -11.55 -13.70
N PHE A 776 0.38 -11.56 -12.42
CA PHE A 776 1.46 -10.73 -11.88
C PHE A 776 2.82 -11.43 -11.86
N THR A 777 2.94 -12.65 -12.39
CA THR A 777 4.23 -13.35 -12.46
C THR A 777 5.07 -12.77 -13.62
N THR A 778 6.31 -12.31 -13.35
CA THR A 778 7.15 -11.53 -14.31
C THR A 778 8.46 -12.22 -14.67
N ARG A 779 8.96 -11.97 -15.90
CA ARG A 779 10.24 -12.51 -16.44
C ARG A 779 11.46 -12.31 -15.53
N LYS A 780 11.53 -11.19 -14.80
CA LYS A 780 12.67 -10.88 -13.93
C LYS A 780 12.72 -11.84 -12.73
N LYS A 781 11.59 -11.99 -12.04
CA LYS A 781 11.41 -12.92 -10.91
C LYS A 781 11.70 -14.38 -11.30
N TRP A 782 11.52 -14.72 -12.59
CA TRP A 782 11.81 -16.05 -13.13
C TRP A 782 13.31 -16.36 -13.29
N THR A 783 14.14 -15.36 -13.60
CA THR A 783 15.59 -15.57 -13.73
C THR A 783 16.19 -15.84 -12.36
N GLU A 784 15.66 -15.17 -11.33
CA GLU A 784 16.02 -15.37 -9.93
C GLU A 784 15.72 -16.82 -9.47
N LEU A 785 14.56 -17.37 -9.82
CA LEU A 785 14.21 -18.79 -9.54
C LEU A 785 15.23 -19.76 -10.13
N LEU A 786 15.50 -19.67 -11.45
CA LEU A 786 16.42 -20.59 -12.12
C LEU A 786 17.89 -20.41 -11.68
N SER A 787 18.22 -19.27 -11.07
CA SER A 787 19.53 -19.04 -10.46
C SER A 787 19.62 -19.44 -8.99
N SER A 788 18.51 -19.93 -8.40
CA SER A 788 18.46 -20.32 -6.99
C SER A 788 19.45 -21.46 -6.70
N PRO A 789 20.15 -21.44 -5.54
CA PRO A 789 21.06 -22.51 -5.12
C PRO A 789 20.41 -23.88 -4.97
N CYS A 790 19.07 -23.98 -5.00
CA CYS A 790 18.36 -25.26 -4.95
C CYS A 790 18.19 -25.92 -6.33
N ILE A 791 18.17 -25.12 -7.41
CA ILE A 791 18.05 -25.63 -8.78
C ILE A 791 19.44 -25.87 -9.41
N ARG A 792 20.46 -25.14 -8.96
CA ARG A 792 21.87 -25.47 -9.21
C ARG A 792 22.34 -26.58 -8.31
#